data_AF-A0A496PAP1-F1
#
_entry.id   AF-A0A496PAP1-F1
#
_cell.length_a   1.000
_cell.length_b   1.000
_cell.length_c   1.000
_cell.angle_alpha   90.00
_cell.angle_beta   90.00
_cell.angle_gamma   90.00
#
_symmetry.space_group_name_H-M   'P 1'
#
loop_
_entity.id
_entity.type
_entity.pdbx_description
1 polymer ?
#
loop_
_entity_poly.entity_id
_entity_poly.type
_entity_poly.pdbx_seq_one_letter_code
_entity_poly.pdbx_strand_id
1 'polypeptide(L)'
;MSAWYKEKNISFDDIPTNTDTACCFAWKVDTETGEGLDTYYYGGGCGAGEWIEAAEAQREAEEAKNQEPRGKSFAGYDQQDEYDDVDEDDFAPFVEAVELGYFNNSPVVVSRSNHTAAESSSSDTIASVSSTSKASKGFGPKKTTKSTAKGSEGDGKYPRRVPKDAPTDEGMILGPKIEGVTSKIMGTLDTPSVIFEGVFVGLDKRDTKTGKSIVNGSIVDDTNSIKFIKFTNSPEEGDELLKQLKGLQRVRVQGSVSFDDRFDKDYILSIRSIEAIETTSVERTENRPDSRVELHLHTKMSDKDALVSVKDLFKTIKKWGHPAVAITDHGVVQAFPEAQALGKELGVKVIYGVEGYLIEDETVIKDEEPVLDKKKKKEKDKRYHIILLAKNMVGLRNLYKMISISHLEHYKVRPRLPRSVIEEHREGIIIGSACEAGELMQSIVRGATKEELLEVASFYDYLEIQPHTNNTFLVRKGLMPDEQALIDMNKTVIELGEALNKPVCATCDVHYLTPEEKIYREIMLTACGYPDADEQPDLHLRTTDEMLASFPYLSEEKAYEVVVTNTRAINDSIEDIKPVPDGTYSPKIEGADEAFTEMCYKNAKAIYGDPLPRVVQERLDYELDCIISNGYGVLYYIAHKLVKKSLDDGYLVGSRGSVGSSFAATMSEITEVNPLPPHYVCPNCKYSEFFEKGEYAGGFDLPRKDCPECGHALQTNGHDIPFAIFLGFEGDKVPDIDLNFSGDYQAKAHKYTEELFGRDNVFKAGTIGTIADKTAFGYVKKYAEIRDIQARNGFFEHLAKGFTNVKNTTGQHPGGIMVCPRDMDVH
;
A
#
# COMPACT_ATOMS: atom_id res chain seq x y z
N MET A 1 10.80 27.51 39.79
CA MET A 1 11.86 28.30 39.10
C MET A 1 13.02 28.68 40.01
N SER A 2 13.00 29.78 40.78
CA SER A 2 14.23 30.35 41.38
C SER A 2 15.08 29.42 42.27
N ALA A 3 14.47 28.42 42.94
CA ALA A 3 15.21 27.39 43.67
C ALA A 3 16.07 26.50 42.74
N TRP A 4 15.52 26.09 41.59
CA TRP A 4 16.16 25.21 40.61
C TRP A 4 17.39 25.85 39.96
N TYR A 5 17.29 27.13 39.57
CA TYR A 5 18.45 27.88 39.04
C TYR A 5 19.57 28.04 40.08
N LYS A 6 19.22 28.18 41.37
CA LYS A 6 20.20 28.17 42.46
C LYS A 6 20.85 26.81 42.68
N GLU A 7 20.08 25.72 42.56
CA GLU A 7 20.58 24.35 42.64
C GLU A 7 21.54 24.02 41.49
N LYS A 8 21.29 24.56 40.29
CA LYS A 8 22.15 24.43 39.11
C LYS A 8 23.24 25.51 38.98
N ASN A 9 23.36 26.40 39.97
CA ASN A 9 24.36 27.49 40.02
C ASN A 9 24.36 28.43 38.79
N ILE A 10 23.17 28.67 38.20
CA ILE A 10 22.99 29.55 37.03
C ILE A 10 22.60 30.96 37.52
N SER A 11 23.37 31.97 37.10
CA SER A 11 23.04 33.37 37.36
C SER A 11 21.97 33.90 36.40
N PHE A 12 21.15 34.84 36.87
CA PHE A 12 20.23 35.59 36.01
C PHE A 12 20.91 36.80 35.34
N ASP A 13 22.04 37.26 35.86
CA ASP A 13 22.73 38.46 35.39
C ASP A 13 23.47 38.25 34.05
N ASP A 14 23.73 36.98 33.68
CA ASP A 14 24.45 36.60 32.46
C ASP A 14 23.52 36.44 31.22
N ILE A 15 22.20 36.63 31.37
CA ILE A 15 21.22 36.48 30.28
C ILE A 15 21.06 37.85 29.57
N PRO A 16 21.47 38.00 28.29
CA PRO A 16 21.44 39.29 27.61
C PRO A 16 20.00 39.71 27.24
N THR A 17 19.44 40.67 28.00
CA THR A 17 18.10 41.22 27.76
C THR A 17 18.08 42.17 26.56
N ASN A 18 18.06 41.63 25.34
CA ASN A 18 17.78 42.41 24.14
C ASN A 18 16.26 42.63 23.98
N THR A 19 15.81 43.87 23.88
CA THR A 19 14.42 44.26 24.21
C THR A 19 13.39 44.18 23.08
N ASP A 20 13.79 43.80 21.87
CA ASP A 20 12.94 43.93 20.66
C ASP A 20 12.38 42.60 20.09
N THR A 21 12.54 41.45 20.78
CA THR A 21 11.91 40.17 20.38
C THR A 21 11.13 39.51 21.52
N ALA A 22 9.80 39.67 21.49
CA ALA A 22 8.88 39.05 22.44
C ALA A 22 8.49 37.62 22.00
N CYS A 23 9.29 36.62 22.37
CA CYS A 23 8.91 35.20 22.24
C CYS A 23 8.16 34.73 23.49
N CYS A 24 6.92 34.28 23.32
CA CYS A 24 6.04 33.91 24.44
C CYS A 24 6.19 32.43 24.82
N PHE A 25 6.49 32.14 26.08
CA PHE A 25 6.19 30.82 26.66
C PHE A 25 4.68 30.75 26.96
N ALA A 26 3.97 29.84 26.30
CA ALA A 26 2.61 29.46 26.67
C ALA A 26 2.65 28.08 27.33
N TRP A 27 2.28 28.02 28.61
CA TRP A 27 2.14 26.75 29.34
C TRP A 27 0.67 26.36 29.35
N LYS A 28 0.33 25.18 28.81
CA LYS A 28 -0.97 24.56 29.05
C LYS A 28 -0.82 23.61 30.24
N VAL A 29 -1.59 23.86 31.29
CA VAL A 29 -1.68 22.98 32.47
C VAL A 29 -2.87 22.04 32.24
N ASP A 30 -2.69 20.74 32.46
CA ASP A 30 -3.84 19.83 32.58
C ASP A 30 -4.62 20.13 33.86
N THR A 31 -5.91 20.37 33.72
CA THR A 31 -6.80 20.77 34.80
C THR A 31 -7.49 19.61 35.50
N GLU A 32 -7.32 18.37 35.04
CA GLU A 32 -7.99 17.20 35.66
C GLU A 32 -7.09 16.37 36.57
N THR A 33 -5.76 16.32 36.34
CA THR A 33 -4.84 15.52 37.19
C THR A 33 -3.85 16.34 38.03
N GLY A 34 -3.39 17.50 37.54
CA GLY A 34 -2.45 18.37 38.26
C GLY A 34 -0.98 17.91 38.33
N GLU A 35 -0.63 16.74 37.78
CA GLU A 35 0.73 16.22 37.72
C GLU A 35 1.18 15.96 36.27
N GLY A 36 1.63 17.01 35.58
CA GLY A 36 2.19 16.89 34.24
C GLY A 36 2.73 18.21 33.67
N LEU A 37 3.84 18.12 32.93
CA LEU A 37 4.31 19.16 32.00
C LEU A 37 4.68 18.45 30.70
N ASP A 38 3.81 18.51 29.71
CA ASP A 38 4.07 17.91 28.40
C ASP A 38 5.17 18.67 27.64
N THR A 39 5.95 17.93 26.86
CA THR A 39 7.09 18.43 26.09
C THR A 39 6.66 19.31 24.92
N TYR A 40 7.39 20.40 24.69
CA TYR A 40 7.06 21.39 23.66
C TYR A 40 7.94 21.31 22.40
N TYR A 41 7.31 21.60 21.26
CA TYR A 41 7.98 21.90 19.98
C TYR A 41 8.91 23.12 20.09
N TYR A 42 10.05 23.10 19.39
CA TYR A 42 11.01 24.20 19.37
C TYR A 42 10.65 25.31 18.38
N GLY A 43 10.08 26.41 18.88
CA GLY A 43 9.99 27.68 18.15
C GLY A 43 11.33 28.40 18.17
N GLY A 44 12.18 28.15 17.16
CA GLY A 44 13.56 28.65 17.14
C GLY A 44 13.70 30.18 17.09
N GLY A 45 14.75 30.70 17.73
CA GLY A 45 15.11 32.14 17.62
C GLY A 45 15.93 32.77 18.75
N CYS A 46 16.27 32.04 19.83
CA CYS A 46 16.89 32.63 21.03
C CYS A 46 18.33 32.19 21.36
N GLY A 47 18.96 31.30 20.58
CA GLY A 47 20.35 30.87 20.77
C GLY A 47 20.64 30.00 22.01
N ALA A 48 19.63 29.69 22.84
CA ALA A 48 19.82 28.92 24.06
C ALA A 48 20.15 27.43 23.84
N GLY A 49 19.73 26.84 22.71
CA GLY A 49 19.94 25.43 22.39
C GLY A 49 21.42 25.06 22.26
N GLU A 50 22.17 25.83 21.46
CA GLU A 50 23.62 25.65 21.23
C GLU A 50 24.42 25.64 22.55
N TRP A 51 23.97 26.38 23.56
CA TRP A 51 24.61 26.45 24.88
C TRP A 51 24.28 25.26 25.78
N ILE A 52 23.11 24.63 25.59
CA ILE A 52 22.71 23.41 26.29
C ILE A 52 23.46 22.21 25.69
N GLU A 53 23.46 22.07 24.37
CA GLU A 53 24.19 21.01 23.65
C GLU A 53 25.69 21.00 24.00
N ALA A 54 26.32 22.17 24.03
CA ALA A 54 27.72 22.31 24.44
C ALA A 54 27.97 21.89 25.90
N ALA A 55 27.02 22.16 26.81
CA ALA A 55 27.14 21.78 28.22
C ALA A 55 26.92 20.27 28.45
N GLU A 56 26.05 19.62 27.67
CA GLU A 56 25.82 18.18 27.78
C GLU A 56 26.98 17.37 27.18
N ALA A 57 27.47 17.74 25.99
CA ALA A 57 28.67 17.11 25.40
C ALA A 57 29.91 17.25 26.30
N GLN A 58 30.03 18.35 27.04
CA GLN A 58 31.12 18.53 28.01
C GLN A 58 30.98 17.60 29.23
N ARG A 59 29.75 17.29 29.66
CA ARG A 59 29.47 16.35 30.77
C ARG A 59 29.82 14.91 30.38
N GLU A 60 29.39 14.45 29.21
CA GLU A 60 29.69 13.10 28.69
C GLU A 60 31.21 12.89 28.54
N ALA A 61 31.93 13.93 28.09
CA ALA A 61 33.39 13.93 27.99
C ALA A 61 34.14 13.95 29.34
N GLU A 62 33.45 14.14 30.48
CA GLU A 62 33.99 13.93 31.83
C GLU A 62 33.58 12.56 32.40
N GLU A 63 32.35 12.11 32.15
CA GLU A 63 31.89 10.76 32.53
C GLU A 63 32.74 9.67 31.87
N ALA A 64 33.05 9.80 30.58
CA ALA A 64 33.92 8.88 29.83
C ALA A 64 35.38 8.84 30.32
N LYS A 65 35.85 9.82 31.10
CA LYS A 65 37.21 9.83 31.67
C LYS A 65 37.32 9.09 33.01
N ASN A 66 36.20 8.72 33.63
CA ASN A 66 36.16 8.20 35.00
C ASN A 66 35.93 6.68 35.10
N GLN A 67 36.01 5.94 33.99
CA GLN A 67 35.91 4.47 33.98
C GLN A 67 37.28 3.79 34.18
N GLU A 68 37.38 2.83 35.09
CA GLU A 68 38.60 2.02 35.31
C GLU A 68 38.71 0.86 34.32
N PRO A 69 39.93 0.52 33.84
CA PRO A 69 40.13 -0.56 32.86
C PRO A 69 40.03 -1.96 33.48
N ARG A 70 39.21 -2.83 32.89
CA ARG A 70 39.09 -4.26 33.28
C ARG A 70 39.93 -5.19 32.40
N GLY A 71 40.22 -6.39 32.93
CA GLY A 71 41.15 -7.36 32.36
C GLY A 71 40.46 -8.58 31.71
N LYS A 72 41.06 -9.10 30.64
CA LYS A 72 40.43 -10.09 29.73
C LYS A 72 40.35 -11.52 30.26
N SER A 73 39.30 -12.24 29.88
CA SER A 73 39.16 -13.70 30.06
C SER A 73 39.65 -14.50 28.82
N PHE A 74 39.61 -15.83 28.91
CA PHE A 74 40.32 -16.77 28.01
C PHE A 74 39.78 -16.83 26.56
N ALA A 75 38.57 -16.32 26.29
CA ALA A 75 38.01 -16.15 24.94
C ALA A 75 37.84 -14.67 24.52
N GLY A 76 38.24 -13.72 25.38
CA GLY A 76 38.18 -12.28 25.09
C GLY A 76 36.94 -11.54 25.59
N TYR A 77 35.89 -12.25 26.05
CA TYR A 77 34.63 -11.66 26.54
C TYR A 77 34.57 -11.60 28.08
N ASP A 78 33.88 -10.58 28.59
CA ASP A 78 33.32 -10.55 29.95
C ASP A 78 31.92 -11.22 29.96
N GLN A 79 31.44 -11.62 31.13
CA GLN A 79 30.04 -12.01 31.32
C GLN A 79 29.22 -10.81 31.80
N GLN A 80 27.97 -10.72 31.35
CA GLN A 80 27.02 -9.62 31.60
C GLN A 80 27.24 -8.34 30.75
N ASP A 81 27.39 -8.51 29.45
CA ASP A 81 26.62 -7.66 28.53
C ASP A 81 25.29 -8.39 28.24
N GLU A 82 24.15 -7.71 28.37
CA GLU A 82 22.88 -8.22 27.84
C GLU A 82 22.96 -8.14 26.32
N TYR A 83 22.67 -9.24 25.61
CA TYR A 83 22.76 -9.29 24.15
C TYR A 83 21.92 -8.18 23.53
N ASP A 84 22.59 -7.20 22.91
CA ASP A 84 21.94 -6.07 22.27
C ASP A 84 21.46 -6.48 20.87
N ASP A 85 20.49 -7.41 20.85
CA ASP A 85 19.68 -7.72 19.68
C ASP A 85 19.02 -6.42 19.21
N VAL A 86 19.51 -5.85 18.11
CA VAL A 86 18.88 -4.69 17.47
C VAL A 86 17.80 -5.23 16.56
N ASP A 87 16.55 -5.17 17.03
CA ASP A 87 15.36 -5.43 16.23
C ASP A 87 15.36 -4.51 15.01
N GLU A 88 15.73 -5.01 13.83
CA GLU A 88 15.61 -4.24 12.58
C GLU A 88 14.12 -4.04 12.21
N ASP A 89 13.22 -4.87 12.74
CA ASP A 89 11.77 -4.73 12.65
C ASP A 89 11.16 -3.56 13.44
N ASP A 90 11.97 -2.77 14.16
CA ASP A 90 11.49 -1.61 14.93
C ASP A 90 11.15 -0.43 14.01
N PHE A 91 10.08 -0.62 13.25
CA PHE A 91 9.46 0.37 12.38
C PHE A 91 8.99 1.57 13.21
N ALA A 92 9.84 2.58 13.36
CA ALA A 92 9.50 3.81 14.05
C ALA A 92 8.42 4.59 13.24
N PRO A 93 7.19 4.75 13.77
CA PRO A 93 6.12 5.42 13.03
C PRO A 93 6.34 6.93 13.03
N PHE A 94 7.11 7.44 12.06
CA PHE A 94 7.40 8.86 11.93
C PHE A 94 6.18 9.64 11.38
N VAL A 95 5.17 9.81 12.23
CA VAL A 95 3.99 10.65 11.98
C VAL A 95 4.25 12.06 12.53
N GLU A 96 5.31 12.69 12.04
CA GLU A 96 5.35 14.16 11.98
C GLU A 96 4.82 14.60 10.63
N ALA A 97 3.96 15.63 10.63
CA ALA A 97 3.35 16.11 9.41
C ALA A 97 4.41 16.80 8.54
N VAL A 98 4.69 16.24 7.36
CA VAL A 98 5.43 16.96 6.32
C VAL A 98 4.58 18.14 5.86
N GLU A 99 4.79 19.30 6.48
CA GLU A 99 4.28 20.57 5.95
C GLU A 99 4.89 20.77 4.55
N LEU A 100 4.05 20.60 3.53
CA LEU A 100 4.42 20.81 2.14
C LEU A 100 4.60 22.31 1.88
N GLY A 101 5.76 22.83 2.26
CA GLY A 101 6.19 24.20 2.05
C GLY A 101 6.01 24.62 0.60
N TYR A 102 5.19 25.64 0.37
CA TYR A 102 4.73 26.02 -0.97
C TYR A 102 5.88 26.57 -1.83
N PHE A 103 6.07 25.95 -3.01
CA PHE A 103 6.70 26.45 -4.25
C PHE A 103 7.89 27.43 -4.15
N ASN A 104 9.05 26.99 -4.65
CA ASN A 104 10.01 27.92 -5.26
C ASN A 104 10.71 27.32 -6.50
N ASN A 105 10.09 27.47 -7.68
CA ASN A 105 10.67 27.07 -8.97
C ASN A 105 11.72 28.07 -9.50
N SER A 106 12.63 28.53 -8.63
CA SER A 106 13.74 29.41 -9.00
C SER A 106 15.03 28.62 -9.17
N PRO A 107 15.75 28.74 -10.30
CA PRO A 107 17.04 28.06 -10.47
C PRO A 107 18.08 28.63 -9.50
N VAL A 108 18.72 27.77 -8.72
CA VAL A 108 19.78 28.16 -7.78
C VAL A 108 21.01 28.63 -8.56
N VAL A 109 21.33 29.93 -8.45
CA VAL A 109 22.52 30.51 -9.07
C VAL A 109 23.73 30.22 -8.19
N VAL A 110 24.49 29.18 -8.53
CA VAL A 110 25.71 28.81 -7.81
C VAL A 110 26.80 29.87 -8.03
N SER A 111 27.07 30.66 -6.99
CA SER A 111 28.23 31.54 -6.93
C SER A 111 29.50 30.72 -6.67
N ARG A 112 30.48 30.81 -7.58
CA ARG A 112 31.79 30.17 -7.38
C ARG A 112 32.62 30.96 -6.37
N SER A 113 32.91 30.35 -5.22
CA SER A 113 34.00 30.77 -4.34
C SER A 113 35.35 30.34 -4.94
N ASN A 114 36.34 31.25 -4.91
CA ASN A 114 37.71 30.94 -5.34
C ASN A 114 38.51 30.46 -4.13
N HIS A 115 39.01 29.22 -4.14
CA HIS A 115 40.12 28.82 -3.29
C HIS A 115 41.24 28.13 -4.08
N THR A 116 42.27 28.94 -4.37
CA THR A 116 43.70 28.61 -4.28
C THR A 116 44.11 27.14 -4.37
N ALA A 117 44.72 26.77 -5.50
CA ALA A 117 45.56 25.58 -5.59
C ALA A 117 47.00 25.88 -5.12
N ALA A 118 47.63 24.90 -4.47
CA ALA A 118 49.08 24.75 -4.33
C ALA A 118 49.37 23.28 -4.69
N GLU A 119 50.06 23.02 -5.80
CA GLU A 119 51.51 22.77 -5.87
C GLU A 119 51.92 21.33 -5.46
N SER A 120 52.80 20.62 -6.18
CA SER A 120 53.37 20.88 -7.52
C SER A 120 54.08 19.63 -8.09
N SER A 121 54.72 19.80 -9.24
CA SER A 121 55.76 18.95 -9.89
C SER A 121 55.30 17.75 -10.75
N SER A 122 55.85 17.54 -11.97
CA SER A 122 56.63 18.46 -12.83
C SER A 122 56.82 17.93 -14.27
N SER A 123 56.89 18.86 -15.24
CA SER A 123 57.68 18.82 -16.52
C SER A 123 57.38 17.73 -17.59
N ASP A 124 57.47 17.94 -18.92
CA ASP A 124 57.50 19.11 -19.84
C ASP A 124 57.44 18.58 -21.32
N THR A 125 57.40 19.32 -22.45
CA THR A 125 57.45 20.78 -22.74
C THR A 125 56.55 21.18 -23.93
N ILE A 126 55.92 22.35 -23.84
CA ILE A 126 55.88 23.49 -24.80
C ILE A 126 56.52 23.21 -26.20
N ALA A 127 55.94 23.48 -27.38
CA ALA A 127 55.50 24.77 -27.96
C ALA A 127 54.66 24.57 -29.28
N SER A 128 54.05 25.56 -29.97
CA SER A 128 54.07 27.03 -29.87
C SER A 128 52.84 27.72 -30.54
N VAL A 129 52.50 28.94 -30.08
CA VAL A 129 51.79 30.13 -30.67
C VAL A 129 51.27 30.16 -32.14
N SER A 130 50.32 31.03 -32.58
CA SER A 130 49.24 31.91 -32.01
C SER A 130 48.59 32.72 -33.20
N SER A 131 47.81 33.84 -33.17
CA SER A 131 47.11 34.70 -32.18
C SER A 131 46.11 35.66 -32.90
N THR A 132 45.11 36.22 -32.18
CA THR A 132 44.47 37.57 -32.36
C THR A 132 43.67 37.93 -33.66
N SER A 133 42.66 38.82 -33.68
CA SER A 133 41.81 39.45 -32.62
C SER A 133 40.57 40.22 -33.16
N LYS A 134 39.46 40.13 -32.41
CA LYS A 134 38.25 41.01 -32.25
C LYS A 134 38.01 42.30 -33.10
N ALA A 135 36.73 42.45 -33.52
CA ALA A 135 35.88 43.67 -33.47
C ALA A 135 36.13 44.88 -34.43
N SER A 136 35.16 45.77 -34.76
CA SER A 136 33.66 45.74 -34.77
C SER A 136 33.06 47.00 -35.46
N LYS A 137 31.73 46.98 -35.75
CA LYS A 137 30.85 48.09 -36.24
C LYS A 137 31.04 48.51 -37.73
N GLY A 138 29.99 48.93 -38.46
CA GLY A 138 28.55 48.95 -38.15
C GLY A 138 27.67 49.68 -39.19
N PHE A 139 26.38 49.84 -38.87
CA PHE A 139 25.31 50.57 -39.60
C PHE A 139 24.76 49.98 -40.93
N GLY A 140 23.44 50.17 -41.14
CA GLY A 140 22.68 49.88 -42.38
C GLY A 140 22.24 51.17 -43.09
N PRO A 141 21.05 51.27 -43.76
CA PRO A 141 19.91 50.33 -43.79
C PRO A 141 19.21 50.17 -45.20
N LYS A 142 17.99 49.60 -45.19
CA LYS A 142 16.87 49.69 -46.19
C LYS A 142 16.80 48.74 -47.42
N LYS A 143 15.74 47.92 -47.38
CA LYS A 143 14.68 47.68 -48.40
C LYS A 143 15.01 47.12 -49.80
N THR A 144 14.71 45.82 -49.95
CA THR A 144 13.75 45.22 -50.91
C THR A 144 13.74 45.65 -52.40
N THR A 145 14.07 44.68 -53.27
CA THR A 145 13.39 44.45 -54.56
C THR A 145 13.14 42.95 -54.76
N LYS A 146 12.12 42.60 -55.55
CA LYS A 146 11.90 41.21 -56.05
C LYS A 146 12.56 41.08 -57.43
N SER A 147 13.07 39.90 -57.75
CA SER A 147 13.29 39.44 -59.12
C SER A 147 12.97 37.94 -59.23
N THR A 148 12.77 37.44 -60.45
CA THR A 148 12.07 36.17 -60.72
C THR A 148 12.93 35.13 -61.43
N ALA A 149 12.85 33.89 -60.93
CA ALA A 149 12.95 32.63 -61.67
C ALA A 149 13.89 32.54 -62.89
N LYS A 150 15.00 31.81 -62.73
CA LYS A 150 15.22 30.49 -63.38
C LYS A 150 16.35 29.75 -62.65
N GLY A 151 16.37 28.43 -62.80
CA GLY A 151 17.30 27.55 -62.06
C GLY A 151 18.56 27.18 -62.84
N SER A 152 19.54 26.67 -62.09
CA SER A 152 20.66 25.88 -62.57
C SER A 152 20.98 24.84 -61.49
N GLU A 153 21.33 23.63 -61.88
CA GLU A 153 21.75 22.59 -60.94
C GLU A 153 23.09 22.95 -60.29
N GLY A 154 23.24 22.61 -59.01
CA GLY A 154 24.44 22.89 -58.24
C GLY A 154 24.58 21.84 -57.14
N ASP A 155 25.62 21.01 -57.24
CA ASP A 155 25.86 19.91 -56.32
C ASP A 155 26.29 20.44 -54.93
N GLY A 156 25.85 19.77 -53.86
CA GLY A 156 25.90 20.32 -52.51
C GLY A 156 25.65 19.26 -51.43
N LYS A 157 26.74 18.85 -50.76
CA LYS A 157 26.78 17.81 -49.72
C LYS A 157 26.00 18.16 -48.43
N TYR A 158 24.68 18.06 -48.47
CA TYR A 158 23.84 17.90 -47.28
C TYR A 158 22.72 16.89 -47.58
N PRO A 159 22.40 15.94 -46.68
CA PRO A 159 21.26 15.06 -46.88
C PRO A 159 19.98 15.91 -46.92
N ARG A 160 19.20 15.79 -48.00
CA ARG A 160 17.89 16.46 -48.08
C ARG A 160 17.04 16.01 -46.89
N ARG A 161 16.43 16.97 -46.20
CA ARG A 161 15.49 16.69 -45.11
C ARG A 161 14.31 15.92 -45.70
N VAL A 162 14.26 14.61 -45.45
CA VAL A 162 13.19 13.71 -45.88
C VAL A 162 11.85 14.27 -45.37
N PRO A 163 10.74 14.16 -46.12
CA PRO A 163 9.43 14.67 -45.69
C PRO A 163 9.05 14.23 -44.28
N LYS A 164 8.29 15.06 -43.59
CA LYS A 164 7.85 14.82 -42.20
C LYS A 164 6.91 13.60 -42.10
N ASP A 165 6.32 13.24 -43.23
CA ASP A 165 5.29 12.22 -43.44
C ASP A 165 5.89 11.02 -44.22
N ALA A 166 7.12 10.63 -43.88
CA ALA A 166 7.69 9.35 -44.33
C ALA A 166 6.86 8.19 -43.74
N PRO A 167 6.64 7.09 -44.48
CA PRO A 167 5.92 5.93 -43.94
C PRO A 167 6.64 5.37 -42.72
N THR A 168 5.88 4.78 -41.80
CA THR A 168 6.42 3.93 -40.74
C THR A 168 6.91 2.63 -41.38
N ASP A 169 8.14 2.23 -41.09
CA ASP A 169 8.73 0.99 -41.63
C ASP A 169 8.15 -0.26 -40.93
N GLU A 170 8.23 -1.42 -41.57
CA GLU A 170 7.74 -2.68 -41.00
C GLU A 170 8.48 -3.03 -39.69
N GLY A 171 7.71 -3.36 -38.64
CA GLY A 171 8.22 -3.57 -37.27
C GLY A 171 8.33 -2.30 -36.41
N MET A 172 8.17 -1.11 -36.98
CA MET A 172 8.19 0.16 -36.24
C MET A 172 6.80 0.53 -35.72
N ILE A 173 6.73 1.10 -34.52
CA ILE A 173 5.51 1.76 -34.01
C ILE A 173 5.33 3.12 -34.70
N LEU A 174 6.44 3.79 -35.01
CA LEU A 174 6.43 5.14 -35.57
C LEU A 174 7.68 5.40 -36.39
N GLY A 175 7.50 5.91 -37.62
CA GLY A 175 8.59 6.44 -38.44
C GLY A 175 9.55 5.39 -39.03
N PRO A 176 10.65 5.82 -39.64
CA PRO A 176 11.62 4.94 -40.27
C PRO A 176 12.46 4.18 -39.25
N LYS A 177 12.98 3.01 -39.65
CA LYS A 177 13.79 2.11 -38.84
C LYS A 177 14.96 2.80 -38.13
N ILE A 178 15.23 2.39 -36.90
CA ILE A 178 16.32 2.91 -36.09
C ILE A 178 17.60 2.11 -36.36
N GLU A 179 18.68 2.80 -36.73
CA GLU A 179 20.02 2.24 -36.91
C GLU A 179 21.05 3.14 -36.21
N GLY A 180 21.93 2.56 -35.41
CA GLY A 180 22.99 3.27 -34.67
C GLY A 180 23.26 2.67 -33.29
N VAL A 181 23.96 3.43 -32.44
CA VAL A 181 24.33 3.03 -31.07
C VAL A 181 23.51 3.81 -30.06
N THR A 182 22.97 3.10 -29.06
CA THR A 182 22.20 3.66 -27.95
C THR A 182 23.08 4.54 -27.05
N SER A 183 22.57 5.72 -26.68
CA SER A 183 23.18 6.69 -25.76
C SER A 183 22.49 6.66 -24.40
N LYS A 184 23.15 7.16 -23.35
CA LYS A 184 22.51 7.42 -22.04
C LYS A 184 21.80 8.78 -22.04
N ILE A 185 20.71 8.89 -21.29
CA ILE A 185 19.95 10.14 -21.15
C ILE A 185 20.70 11.14 -20.27
N MET A 186 21.35 10.68 -19.18
CA MET A 186 22.20 11.55 -18.35
C MET A 186 23.33 12.17 -19.20
N GLY A 187 23.54 13.47 -19.05
CA GLY A 187 24.58 14.22 -19.77
C GLY A 187 24.26 14.57 -21.24
N THR A 188 23.15 14.10 -21.81
CA THR A 188 22.76 14.49 -23.18
C THR A 188 22.23 15.93 -23.22
N LEU A 189 22.81 16.75 -24.11
CA LEU A 189 22.46 18.17 -24.36
C LEU A 189 21.88 18.33 -25.79
N ASP A 190 21.91 19.55 -26.36
CA ASP A 190 21.43 19.86 -27.72
C ASP A 190 22.11 18.96 -28.79
N THR A 191 21.40 17.92 -29.22
CA THR A 191 21.97 16.84 -30.05
C THR A 191 21.04 16.55 -31.24
N PRO A 192 21.45 16.79 -32.50
CA PRO A 192 20.57 16.72 -33.67
C PRO A 192 19.97 15.35 -33.98
N SER A 193 20.60 14.27 -33.50
CA SER A 193 20.12 12.90 -33.63
C SER A 193 20.67 12.07 -32.48
N VAL A 194 19.81 11.51 -31.65
CA VAL A 194 20.12 10.58 -30.55
C VAL A 194 19.34 9.29 -30.73
N ILE A 195 19.83 8.22 -30.12
CA ILE A 195 19.09 6.99 -29.89
C ILE A 195 19.10 6.73 -28.39
N PHE A 196 17.93 6.55 -27.79
CA PHE A 196 17.78 6.11 -26.40
C PHE A 196 17.05 4.77 -26.36
N GLU A 197 17.33 3.97 -25.36
CA GLU A 197 16.51 2.82 -24.97
C GLU A 197 15.99 3.05 -23.56
N GLY A 198 14.79 2.57 -23.26
CA GLY A 198 14.18 2.80 -21.97
C GLY A 198 12.69 2.44 -21.94
N VAL A 199 11.98 3.04 -20.99
CA VAL A 199 10.54 2.86 -20.76
C VAL A 199 9.81 4.21 -20.84
N PHE A 200 8.51 4.20 -21.18
CA PHE A 200 7.70 5.43 -21.22
C PHE A 200 6.93 5.66 -19.92
N VAL A 201 7.03 6.86 -19.37
CA VAL A 201 6.40 7.30 -18.11
C VAL A 201 5.68 8.64 -18.32
N GLY A 202 4.68 8.97 -17.50
CA GLY A 202 3.92 10.21 -17.62
C GLY A 202 3.13 10.38 -18.94
N LEU A 203 2.72 9.28 -19.58
CA LEU A 203 2.06 9.30 -20.90
C LEU A 203 0.67 9.96 -20.89
N ASP A 204 0.59 11.14 -21.50
CA ASP A 204 -0.60 12.00 -21.59
C ASP A 204 -0.84 12.53 -23.03
N LYS A 205 -2.11 12.85 -23.35
CA LYS A 205 -2.57 13.31 -24.67
C LYS A 205 -3.50 14.50 -24.52
N ARG A 206 -3.15 15.61 -25.17
CA ARG A 206 -3.97 16.84 -25.19
C ARG A 206 -4.30 17.28 -26.60
N ASP A 207 -5.59 17.53 -26.85
CA ASP A 207 -6.09 18.01 -28.14
C ASP A 207 -5.98 19.53 -28.26
N THR A 208 -5.64 20.01 -29.45
CA THR A 208 -5.44 21.43 -29.74
C THR A 208 -6.66 22.03 -30.41
N LYS A 209 -6.85 23.34 -30.22
CA LYS A 209 -7.88 24.15 -30.91
C LYS A 209 -7.70 24.21 -32.45
N THR A 210 -6.69 23.54 -33.01
CA THR A 210 -6.45 23.44 -34.46
C THR A 210 -6.77 22.05 -35.02
N GLY A 211 -7.48 21.20 -34.27
CA GLY A 211 -7.86 19.85 -34.72
C GLY A 211 -6.68 18.87 -34.80
N LYS A 212 -5.62 19.08 -34.02
CA LYS A 212 -4.47 18.18 -33.90
C LYS A 212 -4.32 17.71 -32.46
N SER A 213 -3.57 16.63 -32.22
CA SER A 213 -3.22 16.22 -30.86
C SER A 213 -1.72 16.34 -30.56
N ILE A 214 -1.42 16.31 -29.27
CA ILE A 214 -0.08 16.31 -28.71
C ILE A 214 -0.01 15.17 -27.69
N VAL A 215 0.72 14.11 -28.04
CA VAL A 215 1.10 13.03 -27.12
C VAL A 215 2.44 13.42 -26.47
N ASN A 216 2.53 13.29 -25.15
CA ASN A 216 3.69 13.70 -24.37
C ASN A 216 3.91 12.77 -23.17
N GLY A 217 5.09 12.87 -22.57
CA GLY A 217 5.52 12.08 -21.42
C GLY A 217 7.03 12.17 -21.27
N SER A 218 7.65 11.20 -20.60
CA SER A 218 9.10 11.03 -20.53
C SER A 218 9.49 9.64 -21.04
N ILE A 219 10.65 9.54 -21.68
CA ILE A 219 11.40 8.27 -21.73
C ILE A 219 12.38 8.25 -20.55
N VAL A 220 12.55 7.08 -19.95
CA VAL A 220 13.38 6.83 -18.76
C VAL A 220 14.35 5.70 -19.06
N ASP A 221 15.63 5.91 -18.78
CA ASP A 221 16.66 4.87 -18.78
C ASP A 221 17.18 4.63 -17.34
N ASP A 222 18.18 3.78 -17.20
CA ASP A 222 18.87 3.46 -15.94
C ASP A 222 19.68 4.63 -15.35
N THR A 223 19.76 5.79 -16.02
CA THR A 223 20.52 6.96 -15.57
C THR A 223 19.65 8.19 -15.30
N ASN A 224 18.56 8.38 -16.05
CA ASN A 224 17.72 9.57 -15.97
C ASN A 224 16.42 9.42 -16.75
N SER A 225 15.67 10.53 -16.85
CA SER A 225 14.59 10.66 -17.83
C SER A 225 14.78 11.89 -18.72
N ILE A 226 14.08 11.93 -19.85
CA ILE A 226 13.93 13.13 -20.67
C ILE A 226 12.50 13.23 -21.21
N LYS A 227 11.92 14.42 -21.10
CA LYS A 227 10.56 14.70 -21.59
C LYS A 227 10.54 14.62 -23.11
N PHE A 228 9.48 14.08 -23.69
CA PHE A 228 9.26 14.06 -25.13
C PHE A 228 7.91 14.69 -25.51
N ILE A 229 7.84 15.21 -26.74
CA ILE A 229 6.61 15.74 -27.32
C ILE A 229 6.46 15.23 -28.76
N LYS A 230 5.33 14.59 -29.07
CA LYS A 230 4.93 14.20 -30.43
C LYS A 230 3.62 14.88 -30.81
N PHE A 231 3.63 15.55 -31.96
CA PHE A 231 2.41 16.11 -32.57
C PHE A 231 1.84 15.10 -33.57
N THR A 232 0.54 14.83 -33.48
CA THR A 232 -0.23 14.08 -34.49
C THR A 232 -1.00 15.06 -35.39
N ASN A 233 -1.65 14.57 -36.44
CA ASN A 233 -2.48 15.36 -37.34
C ASN A 233 -3.95 15.39 -36.94
N SER A 234 -4.43 14.45 -36.13
CA SER A 234 -5.80 14.43 -35.58
C SER A 234 -5.85 13.97 -34.11
N PRO A 235 -6.99 14.14 -33.40
CA PRO A 235 -7.23 13.56 -32.08
C PRO A 235 -7.13 12.03 -32.07
N GLU A 236 -7.70 11.36 -33.07
CA GLU A 236 -7.81 9.90 -33.17
C GLU A 236 -6.43 9.25 -33.38
N GLU A 237 -5.56 9.85 -34.21
CA GLU A 237 -4.15 9.48 -34.30
C GLU A 237 -3.44 9.62 -32.94
N GLY A 238 -3.84 10.60 -32.12
CA GLY A 238 -3.30 10.84 -30.78
C GLY A 238 -3.74 9.78 -29.77
N ASP A 239 -5.01 9.39 -29.80
CA ASP A 239 -5.56 8.36 -28.92
C ASP A 239 -4.99 6.96 -29.24
N GLU A 240 -4.88 6.60 -30.52
CA GLU A 240 -4.29 5.32 -30.93
C GLU A 240 -2.78 5.29 -30.64
N LEU A 241 -2.03 6.38 -30.89
CA LEU A 241 -0.63 6.45 -30.49
C LEU A 241 -0.47 6.35 -28.97
N LEU A 242 -1.27 7.07 -28.17
CA LEU A 242 -1.22 6.99 -26.70
C LEU A 242 -1.48 5.56 -26.21
N LYS A 243 -2.48 4.89 -26.79
CA LYS A 243 -2.85 3.51 -26.49
C LYS A 243 -1.72 2.54 -26.84
N GLN A 244 -1.08 2.70 -27.99
CA GLN A 244 0.10 1.91 -28.38
C GLN A 244 1.25 2.14 -27.40
N LEU A 245 1.63 3.38 -27.10
CA LEU A 245 2.75 3.68 -26.18
C LEU A 245 2.51 3.15 -24.76
N LYS A 246 1.25 3.13 -24.29
CA LYS A 246 0.88 2.54 -22.99
C LYS A 246 1.00 1.00 -22.93
N GLY A 247 1.09 0.33 -24.08
CA GLY A 247 1.29 -1.12 -24.17
C GLY A 247 2.76 -1.56 -24.30
N LEU A 248 3.71 -0.63 -24.41
CA LEU A 248 5.12 -0.95 -24.64
C LEU A 248 5.87 -1.12 -23.31
N GLN A 249 6.44 -2.30 -23.08
CA GLN A 249 7.29 -2.57 -21.91
C GLN A 249 8.65 -1.87 -22.02
N ARG A 250 9.33 -2.00 -23.17
CA ARG A 250 10.62 -1.37 -23.47
C ARG A 250 10.65 -0.85 -24.90
N VAL A 251 11.30 0.29 -25.11
CA VAL A 251 11.32 1.00 -26.40
C VAL A 251 12.72 1.45 -26.78
N ARG A 252 13.01 1.49 -28.08
CA ARG A 252 14.10 2.28 -28.65
C ARG A 252 13.49 3.47 -29.37
N VAL A 253 14.00 4.67 -29.09
CA VAL A 253 13.52 5.91 -29.71
C VAL A 253 14.67 6.62 -30.40
N GLN A 254 14.40 7.16 -31.58
CA GLN A 254 15.32 8.05 -32.28
C GLN A 254 14.68 9.43 -32.42
N GLY A 255 15.43 10.49 -32.14
CA GLY A 255 14.93 11.87 -32.19
C GLY A 255 16.03 12.91 -32.08
N SER A 256 15.65 14.18 -32.05
CA SER A 256 16.57 15.28 -31.76
C SER A 256 16.30 15.85 -30.38
N VAL A 257 17.34 16.05 -29.58
CA VAL A 257 17.25 16.71 -28.27
C VAL A 257 17.53 18.20 -28.43
N SER A 258 16.69 19.05 -27.85
CA SER A 258 16.86 20.50 -27.86
C SER A 258 16.29 21.15 -26.60
N PHE A 259 16.95 22.18 -26.07
CA PHE A 259 16.44 22.97 -24.94
C PHE A 259 15.19 23.80 -25.31
N ASP A 260 14.13 23.75 -24.49
CA ASP A 260 12.95 24.62 -24.64
C ASP A 260 13.04 25.85 -23.72
N ASP A 261 13.21 27.05 -24.31
CA ASP A 261 13.28 28.31 -23.56
C ASP A 261 11.92 28.83 -23.08
N ARG A 262 10.79 28.21 -23.47
CA ARG A 262 9.44 28.81 -23.35
C ARG A 262 8.57 28.24 -22.25
N PHE A 263 8.53 26.93 -22.09
CA PHE A 263 7.58 26.24 -21.21
C PHE A 263 8.30 25.39 -20.18
N ASP A 264 9.07 24.39 -20.62
CA ASP A 264 9.65 23.39 -19.72
C ASP A 264 11.01 23.81 -19.14
N LYS A 265 11.76 24.71 -19.80
CA LYS A 265 13.11 25.19 -19.38
C LYS A 265 14.12 24.06 -19.18
N ASP A 266 14.00 23.01 -20.00
CA ASP A 266 14.82 21.80 -19.97
C ASP A 266 14.97 21.26 -21.40
N TYR A 267 15.80 20.25 -21.57
CA TYR A 267 15.98 19.52 -22.81
C TYR A 267 14.78 18.62 -23.11
N ILE A 268 14.18 18.79 -24.29
CA ILE A 268 13.06 17.98 -24.78
C ILE A 268 13.51 17.12 -25.96
N LEU A 269 13.11 15.85 -25.94
CA LEU A 269 13.24 14.92 -27.06
C LEU A 269 12.10 15.11 -28.07
N SER A 270 12.43 15.58 -29.27
CA SER A 270 11.52 15.53 -30.43
C SER A 270 11.63 14.17 -31.12
N ILE A 271 10.71 13.25 -30.81
CA ILE A 271 10.74 11.87 -31.35
C ILE A 271 10.47 11.86 -32.86
N ARG A 272 11.43 11.30 -33.60
CA ARG A 272 11.29 10.91 -35.00
C ARG A 272 10.64 9.53 -35.09
N SER A 273 11.29 8.52 -34.50
CA SER A 273 10.93 7.11 -34.63
C SER A 273 10.80 6.39 -33.28
N ILE A 274 9.96 5.36 -33.21
CA ILE A 274 9.76 4.47 -32.05
C ILE A 274 9.74 3.02 -32.53
N GLU A 275 10.62 2.22 -31.97
CA GLU A 275 10.73 0.77 -32.12
C GLU A 275 10.33 0.13 -30.77
N ALA A 276 9.48 -0.90 -30.79
CA ALA A 276 9.25 -1.74 -29.62
C ALA A 276 10.43 -2.72 -29.51
N ILE A 277 11.07 -2.84 -28.34
CA ILE A 277 12.10 -3.85 -28.12
C ILE A 277 11.51 -4.97 -27.26
N GLU A 278 11.75 -6.21 -27.65
CA GLU A 278 11.59 -7.35 -26.76
C GLU A 278 12.56 -7.20 -25.57
N THR A 279 12.05 -7.36 -24.35
CA THR A 279 12.82 -7.09 -23.13
C THR A 279 13.96 -8.11 -23.02
N THR A 280 15.21 -7.63 -23.08
CA THR A 280 16.42 -8.47 -23.14
C THR A 280 16.81 -9.11 -21.81
N SER A 281 15.95 -9.02 -20.80
CA SER A 281 16.01 -9.85 -19.59
C SER A 281 15.89 -11.31 -20.00
N VAL A 282 16.83 -12.15 -19.58
CA VAL A 282 16.67 -13.61 -19.72
C VAL A 282 15.49 -14.01 -18.84
N GLU A 283 14.35 -14.31 -19.47
CA GLU A 283 13.12 -14.56 -18.71
C GLU A 283 13.29 -15.83 -17.88
N ARG A 284 13.29 -15.65 -16.55
CA ARG A 284 13.44 -16.73 -15.58
C ARG A 284 12.30 -17.73 -15.78
N THR A 285 12.68 -18.92 -16.22
CA THR A 285 11.77 -19.95 -16.72
C THR A 285 12.18 -21.29 -16.15
N GLU A 286 11.19 -22.05 -15.69
CA GLU A 286 11.38 -23.40 -15.17
C GLU A 286 10.67 -24.39 -16.10
N ASN A 287 11.26 -25.56 -16.30
CA ASN A 287 10.73 -26.62 -17.16
C ASN A 287 10.94 -27.97 -16.49
N ARG A 288 10.31 -28.15 -15.33
CA ARG A 288 10.44 -29.32 -14.47
C ARG A 288 9.07 -29.96 -14.21
N PRO A 289 8.96 -31.31 -14.21
CA PRO A 289 7.73 -32.00 -13.78
C PRO A 289 7.62 -32.10 -12.25
N ASP A 290 8.74 -31.87 -11.56
CA ASP A 290 8.99 -32.09 -10.14
C ASP A 290 9.30 -30.78 -9.40
N SER A 291 8.77 -29.65 -9.89
CA SER A 291 8.94 -28.33 -9.27
C SER A 291 8.67 -28.30 -7.77
N ARG A 292 9.44 -27.50 -7.03
CA ARG A 292 9.25 -27.25 -5.60
C ARG A 292 7.93 -26.53 -5.29
N VAL A 293 7.63 -26.43 -3.99
CA VAL A 293 6.63 -25.49 -3.46
C VAL A 293 7.36 -24.44 -2.64
N GLU A 294 7.03 -23.17 -2.82
CA GLU A 294 7.45 -22.13 -1.88
C GLU A 294 6.47 -22.10 -0.69
N LEU A 295 7.02 -22.15 0.52
CA LEU A 295 6.24 -22.20 1.78
C LEU A 295 6.35 -20.91 2.60
N HIS A 296 7.28 -20.01 2.25
CA HIS A 296 7.52 -18.75 2.96
C HIS A 296 7.52 -17.59 1.94
N LEU A 297 6.46 -16.78 1.93
CA LEU A 297 6.25 -15.72 0.94
C LEU A 297 5.36 -14.59 1.48
N HIS A 298 5.86 -13.36 1.30
CA HIS A 298 5.26 -12.10 1.71
C HIS A 298 4.71 -11.36 0.48
N THR A 299 3.49 -10.86 0.60
CA THR A 299 2.79 -10.12 -0.46
C THR A 299 2.81 -8.63 -0.17
N LYS A 300 2.18 -7.82 -1.04
CA LYS A 300 1.88 -6.41 -0.75
C LYS A 300 1.06 -6.16 0.53
N MET A 301 0.66 -7.18 1.28
CA MET A 301 -0.01 -7.09 2.59
C MET A 301 0.92 -7.26 3.81
N SER A 302 2.19 -7.63 3.62
CA SER A 302 3.26 -7.29 4.57
C SER A 302 3.51 -5.77 4.52
N ASP A 303 3.43 -5.09 5.68
CA ASP A 303 3.34 -3.64 5.74
C ASP A 303 4.69 -2.95 5.43
N LYS A 304 4.74 -2.21 4.30
CA LYS A 304 5.92 -1.45 3.81
C LYS A 304 7.21 -2.25 3.64
N ASP A 305 7.07 -3.53 3.32
CA ASP A 305 8.22 -4.44 3.25
C ASP A 305 8.25 -5.23 1.93
N ALA A 306 7.24 -6.08 1.68
CA ALA A 306 7.18 -6.91 0.49
C ALA A 306 6.37 -6.31 -0.66
N LEU A 307 6.70 -6.77 -1.87
CA LEU A 307 6.28 -6.20 -3.15
C LEU A 307 5.43 -7.16 -3.98
N VAL A 308 5.29 -8.42 -3.58
CA VAL A 308 4.68 -9.46 -4.42
C VAL A 308 3.19 -9.19 -4.65
N SER A 309 2.84 -8.96 -5.92
CA SER A 309 1.46 -8.96 -6.43
C SER A 309 0.95 -10.40 -6.52
N VAL A 310 -0.13 -10.73 -5.81
CA VAL A 310 -0.79 -12.06 -5.85
C VAL A 310 -1.09 -12.49 -7.29
N LYS A 311 -1.52 -11.55 -8.13
CA LYS A 311 -1.84 -11.78 -9.55
C LYS A 311 -0.63 -12.14 -10.39
N ASP A 312 0.55 -11.61 -10.08
CA ASP A 312 1.77 -11.82 -10.86
C ASP A 312 2.58 -13.01 -10.31
N LEU A 313 2.47 -13.27 -9.00
CA LEU A 313 2.87 -14.52 -8.36
C LEU A 313 2.18 -15.71 -9.03
N PHE A 314 0.85 -15.71 -9.10
CA PHE A 314 0.11 -16.87 -9.64
C PHE A 314 0.37 -17.10 -11.13
N LYS A 315 0.60 -16.04 -11.93
CA LYS A 315 1.11 -16.19 -13.31
C LYS A 315 2.46 -16.90 -13.33
N THR A 316 3.38 -16.50 -12.46
CA THR A 316 4.74 -17.03 -12.37
C THR A 316 4.73 -18.51 -11.95
N ILE A 317 4.08 -18.82 -10.84
CA ILE A 317 3.83 -20.18 -10.32
C ILE A 317 3.19 -21.07 -11.39
N LYS A 318 2.15 -20.58 -12.07
CA LYS A 318 1.47 -21.32 -13.15
C LYS A 318 2.36 -21.54 -14.38
N LYS A 319 3.23 -20.58 -14.71
CA LYS A 319 4.18 -20.66 -15.83
C LYS A 319 5.36 -21.60 -15.53
N TRP A 320 5.82 -21.66 -14.29
CA TRP A 320 6.93 -22.50 -13.85
C TRP A 320 6.54 -23.95 -13.52
N GLY A 321 5.24 -24.24 -13.41
CA GLY A 321 4.75 -25.60 -13.14
C GLY A 321 4.73 -25.99 -11.65
N HIS A 322 4.95 -25.02 -10.75
CA HIS A 322 4.88 -25.21 -9.30
C HIS A 322 3.46 -25.66 -8.91
N PRO A 323 3.30 -26.75 -8.13
CA PRO A 323 1.97 -27.36 -7.90
C PRO A 323 1.12 -26.55 -6.91
N ALA A 324 1.75 -25.76 -6.05
CA ALA A 324 1.12 -24.84 -5.10
C ALA A 324 2.10 -23.71 -4.72
N VAL A 325 1.60 -22.70 -4.02
CA VAL A 325 2.39 -21.63 -3.40
C VAL A 325 1.75 -21.20 -2.07
N ALA A 326 2.55 -20.91 -1.06
CA ALA A 326 2.07 -20.32 0.19
C ALA A 326 1.94 -18.80 0.14
N ILE A 327 1.13 -18.27 1.05
CA ILE A 327 1.08 -16.85 1.42
C ILE A 327 1.19 -16.80 2.94
N THR A 328 2.19 -16.07 3.44
CA THR A 328 2.58 -16.01 4.85
C THR A 328 2.93 -14.57 5.27
N ASP A 329 2.09 -13.59 4.90
CA ASP A 329 2.31 -12.17 5.22
C ASP A 329 2.57 -11.94 6.73
N HIS A 330 3.40 -10.95 7.07
CA HIS A 330 3.74 -10.60 8.46
C HIS A 330 2.49 -10.24 9.28
N GLY A 331 2.13 -11.12 10.21
CA GLY A 331 1.07 -10.96 11.20
C GLY A 331 -0.34 -10.84 10.64
N VAL A 332 -0.59 -10.99 9.33
CA VAL A 332 -1.92 -10.77 8.73
C VAL A 332 -2.29 -11.79 7.65
N VAL A 333 -3.59 -11.94 7.41
CA VAL A 333 -4.15 -12.82 6.36
C VAL A 333 -4.86 -12.03 5.25
N GLN A 334 -4.48 -10.76 5.07
CA GLN A 334 -5.23 -9.77 4.28
C GLN A 334 -5.25 -10.05 2.77
N ALA A 335 -4.30 -10.82 2.24
CA ALA A 335 -4.26 -11.22 0.84
C ALA A 335 -5.26 -12.36 0.49
N PHE A 336 -5.80 -13.08 1.49
CA PHE A 336 -6.58 -14.31 1.27
C PHE A 336 -7.80 -14.15 0.33
N PRO A 337 -8.60 -13.06 0.37
CA PRO A 337 -9.77 -12.91 -0.51
C PRO A 337 -9.37 -12.76 -1.99
N GLU A 338 -8.29 -12.01 -2.28
CA GLU A 338 -7.75 -11.89 -3.65
C GLU A 338 -7.13 -13.22 -4.10
N ALA A 339 -6.37 -13.88 -3.21
CA ALA A 339 -5.76 -15.17 -3.47
C ALA A 339 -6.80 -16.26 -3.80
N GLN A 340 -7.93 -16.32 -3.09
CA GLN A 340 -9.02 -17.23 -3.39
C GLN A 340 -9.62 -16.98 -4.79
N ALA A 341 -9.84 -15.71 -5.14
CA ALA A 341 -10.42 -15.35 -6.43
C ALA A 341 -9.48 -15.69 -7.60
N LEU A 342 -8.22 -15.26 -7.51
CA LEU A 342 -7.23 -15.44 -8.57
C LEU A 342 -6.67 -16.87 -8.66
N GLY A 343 -6.57 -17.59 -7.54
CA GLY A 343 -6.16 -19.00 -7.52
C GLY A 343 -7.16 -19.87 -8.29
N LYS A 344 -8.46 -19.59 -8.13
CA LYS A 344 -9.54 -20.21 -8.91
C LYS A 344 -9.55 -19.77 -10.38
N GLU A 345 -9.27 -18.51 -10.69
CA GLU A 345 -9.18 -18.00 -12.07
C GLU A 345 -8.03 -18.64 -12.86
N LEU A 346 -6.85 -18.73 -12.24
CA LEU A 346 -5.60 -19.18 -12.88
C LEU A 346 -5.31 -20.68 -12.70
N GLY A 347 -6.08 -21.36 -11.84
CA GLY A 347 -5.90 -22.77 -11.51
C GLY A 347 -4.59 -23.03 -10.77
N VAL A 348 -4.36 -22.30 -9.68
CA VAL A 348 -3.19 -22.41 -8.79
C VAL A 348 -3.70 -22.77 -7.39
N LYS A 349 -3.17 -23.84 -6.78
CA LYS A 349 -3.44 -24.15 -5.37
C LYS A 349 -2.69 -23.16 -4.49
N VAL A 350 -3.40 -22.59 -3.52
CA VAL A 350 -2.85 -21.66 -2.53
C VAL A 350 -2.78 -22.36 -1.18
N ILE A 351 -1.63 -22.25 -0.51
CA ILE A 351 -1.48 -22.63 0.90
C ILE A 351 -1.66 -21.35 1.72
N TYR A 352 -2.69 -21.32 2.55
CA TYR A 352 -3.05 -20.12 3.31
C TYR A 352 -2.39 -20.17 4.68
N GLY A 353 -1.56 -19.17 5.00
CA GLY A 353 -0.86 -19.09 6.28
C GLY A 353 -0.56 -17.66 6.69
N VAL A 354 0.33 -17.54 7.67
CA VAL A 354 0.83 -16.26 8.20
C VAL A 354 2.24 -16.47 8.74
N GLU A 355 3.07 -15.44 8.74
CA GLU A 355 4.21 -15.39 9.66
C GLU A 355 3.79 -14.62 10.91
N GLY A 356 3.65 -15.31 12.04
CA GLY A 356 3.28 -14.74 13.33
C GLY A 356 4.48 -14.26 14.14
N TYR A 357 4.21 -13.41 15.13
CA TYR A 357 5.19 -12.96 16.12
C TYR A 357 5.01 -13.74 17.44
N LEU A 358 5.65 -14.90 17.55
CA LEU A 358 5.69 -15.76 18.74
C LEU A 358 6.28 -15.00 19.95
N ILE A 359 5.67 -15.16 21.13
CA ILE A 359 6.25 -14.80 22.43
C ILE A 359 6.05 -15.93 23.44
N GLU A 360 6.93 -16.02 24.44
CA GLU A 360 6.69 -16.88 25.61
C GLU A 360 5.60 -16.33 26.51
N ASP A 361 4.92 -17.21 27.24
CA ASP A 361 3.82 -16.84 28.13
C ASP A 361 4.30 -15.97 29.31
N GLU A 362 5.56 -16.13 29.77
CA GLU A 362 6.18 -15.25 30.76
C GLU A 362 6.30 -13.78 30.29
N THR A 363 6.39 -13.54 28.98
CA THR A 363 6.40 -12.16 28.43
C THR A 363 5.04 -11.49 28.60
N VAL A 364 3.94 -12.26 28.53
CA VAL A 364 2.58 -11.76 28.81
C VAL A 364 2.45 -11.40 30.28
N ILE A 365 2.87 -12.29 31.18
CA ILE A 365 2.82 -12.08 32.64
C ILE A 365 3.61 -10.82 33.03
N LYS A 366 4.77 -10.58 32.42
CA LYS A 366 5.57 -9.35 32.61
C LYS A 366 4.87 -8.08 32.13
N ASP A 367 4.18 -8.12 30.98
CA ASP A 367 3.45 -6.97 30.45
C ASP A 367 2.23 -6.60 31.35
N GLU A 368 1.71 -7.54 32.15
CA GLU A 368 0.66 -7.30 33.14
C GLU A 368 1.17 -6.78 34.51
N GLU A 369 2.47 -6.88 34.82
CA GLU A 369 2.99 -6.43 36.12
C GLU A 369 2.92 -4.89 36.27
N PRO A 370 2.35 -4.35 37.35
CA PRO A 370 2.25 -2.90 37.54
C PRO A 370 3.65 -2.29 37.75
N VAL A 371 4.05 -1.42 36.82
CA VAL A 371 5.38 -0.77 36.81
C VAL A 371 5.54 0.21 37.99
N LEU A 372 6.02 -0.32 39.12
CA LEU A 372 6.23 0.41 40.37
C LEU A 372 7.37 1.45 40.32
N ASP A 373 8.29 1.36 39.36
CA ASP A 373 9.37 2.33 39.17
C ASP A 373 9.47 2.75 37.69
N LYS A 374 9.18 4.04 37.42
CA LYS A 374 9.22 4.66 36.09
C LYS A 374 10.64 4.80 35.51
N LYS A 375 11.68 4.32 36.20
CA LYS A 375 13.09 4.33 35.74
C LYS A 375 13.61 3.03 35.12
N LYS A 376 12.80 1.97 35.01
CA LYS A 376 13.19 0.82 34.17
C LYS A 376 13.54 1.31 32.75
N LYS A 377 14.62 0.77 32.16
CA LYS A 377 14.87 0.81 30.69
C LYS A 377 13.58 0.39 29.96
N LYS A 378 13.39 0.82 28.70
CA LYS A 378 12.47 0.10 27.80
C LYS A 378 12.93 -1.36 27.73
N GLU A 379 12.20 -2.27 28.37
CA GLU A 379 12.42 -3.71 28.25
C GLU A 379 12.00 -4.10 26.81
N LYS A 380 12.91 -4.71 26.03
CA LYS A 380 12.70 -4.94 24.59
C LYS A 380 11.48 -5.83 24.37
N ASP A 381 10.74 -5.58 23.29
CA ASP A 381 9.53 -6.34 22.93
C ASP A 381 9.89 -7.68 22.25
N LYS A 382 10.67 -8.50 22.97
CA LYS A 382 11.29 -9.70 22.43
C LYS A 382 10.23 -10.68 21.94
N ARG A 383 10.32 -10.99 20.66
CA ARG A 383 9.43 -11.84 19.86
C ARG A 383 10.26 -12.65 18.87
N TYR A 384 9.68 -13.73 18.38
CA TYR A 384 10.28 -14.61 17.38
C TYR A 384 9.34 -14.79 16.20
N HIS A 385 9.87 -15.07 15.02
CA HIS A 385 9.02 -15.39 13.87
C HIS A 385 8.56 -16.85 13.91
N ILE A 386 7.36 -17.12 13.40
CA ILE A 386 6.78 -18.46 13.32
C ILE A 386 5.85 -18.59 12.11
N ILE A 387 6.03 -19.61 11.28
CA ILE A 387 5.14 -19.85 10.13
C ILE A 387 3.99 -20.76 10.56
N LEU A 388 2.75 -20.33 10.33
CA LEU A 388 1.54 -21.10 10.62
C LEU A 388 0.75 -21.32 9.33
N LEU A 389 0.65 -22.56 8.86
CA LEU A 389 -0.07 -22.93 7.64
C LEU A 389 -1.40 -23.64 7.97
N ALA A 390 -2.50 -23.16 7.42
CA ALA A 390 -3.82 -23.77 7.59
C ALA A 390 -3.93 -25.04 6.72
N LYS A 391 -3.97 -26.21 7.37
CA LYS A 391 -4.04 -27.52 6.71
C LYS A 391 -5.42 -27.84 6.14
N ASN A 392 -6.47 -27.36 6.81
CA ASN A 392 -7.86 -27.62 6.48
C ASN A 392 -8.77 -26.49 7.01
N MET A 393 -10.08 -26.59 6.82
CA MET A 393 -11.05 -25.56 7.26
C MET A 393 -11.09 -25.34 8.79
N VAL A 394 -10.66 -26.31 9.61
CA VAL A 394 -10.53 -26.11 11.07
C VAL A 394 -9.30 -25.25 11.37
N GLY A 395 -8.17 -25.59 10.74
CA GLY A 395 -6.95 -24.78 10.80
C GLY A 395 -7.16 -23.35 10.32
N LEU A 396 -7.94 -23.14 9.26
CA LEU A 396 -8.27 -21.80 8.76
C LEU A 396 -9.03 -20.95 9.80
N ARG A 397 -10.05 -21.52 10.45
CA ARG A 397 -10.77 -20.84 11.54
C ARG A 397 -9.84 -20.54 12.71
N ASN A 398 -9.01 -21.50 13.10
CA ASN A 398 -8.06 -21.34 14.20
C ASN A 398 -7.00 -20.27 13.89
N LEU A 399 -6.54 -20.20 12.63
CA LEU A 399 -5.67 -19.14 12.13
C LEU A 399 -6.34 -17.77 12.23
N TYR A 400 -7.59 -17.64 11.80
CA TYR A 400 -8.35 -16.39 11.97
C TYR A 400 -8.51 -16.02 13.45
N LYS A 401 -8.75 -16.97 14.35
CA LYS A 401 -8.86 -16.71 15.80
C LYS A 401 -7.55 -16.24 16.41
N MET A 402 -6.43 -16.91 16.10
CA MET A 402 -5.10 -16.46 16.51
C MET A 402 -4.81 -15.04 16.03
N ILE A 403 -5.14 -14.69 14.78
CA ILE A 403 -4.93 -13.35 14.23
C ILE A 403 -5.88 -12.29 14.84
N SER A 404 -7.09 -12.66 15.27
CA SER A 404 -7.95 -11.79 16.07
C SER A 404 -7.33 -11.53 17.46
N ILE A 405 -6.92 -12.57 18.19
CA ILE A 405 -6.34 -12.47 19.53
C ILE A 405 -5.04 -11.63 19.50
N SER A 406 -4.17 -11.84 18.51
CA SER A 406 -2.90 -11.12 18.40
C SER A 406 -3.06 -9.62 18.13
N HIS A 407 -4.16 -9.19 17.50
CA HIS A 407 -4.49 -7.78 17.28
C HIS A 407 -5.32 -7.14 18.40
N LEU A 408 -6.07 -7.92 19.17
CA LEU A 408 -7.02 -7.40 20.17
C LEU A 408 -6.49 -7.48 21.62
N GLU A 409 -5.73 -8.52 21.95
CA GLU A 409 -5.37 -8.87 23.33
C GLU A 409 -3.87 -8.76 23.61
N HIS A 410 -3.03 -9.06 22.61
CA HIS A 410 -1.57 -9.10 22.78
C HIS A 410 -0.78 -8.12 21.90
N TYR A 411 -1.47 -7.24 21.17
CA TYR A 411 -0.86 -6.22 20.32
C TYR A 411 -0.01 -5.22 21.13
N LYS A 412 1.19 -4.89 20.64
CA LYS A 412 2.08 -3.90 21.27
C LYS A 412 2.74 -2.98 20.23
N VAL A 413 3.89 -3.39 19.68
CA VAL A 413 4.43 -2.79 18.43
C VAL A 413 3.97 -3.60 17.21
N ARG A 414 3.87 -4.91 17.37
CA ARG A 414 3.38 -5.89 16.39
C ARG A 414 2.22 -6.72 17.01
N PRO A 415 1.42 -7.44 16.20
CA PRO A 415 0.42 -8.39 16.72
C PRO A 415 1.09 -9.69 17.20
N ARG A 416 1.21 -9.87 18.52
CA ARG A 416 1.98 -10.97 19.14
C ARG A 416 1.12 -12.20 19.45
N LEU A 417 1.71 -13.38 19.46
CA LEU A 417 1.06 -14.66 19.75
C LEU A 417 1.80 -15.41 20.87
N PRO A 418 1.19 -15.58 22.06
CA PRO A 418 1.74 -16.43 23.11
C PRO A 418 1.77 -17.90 22.69
N ARG A 419 2.79 -18.63 23.14
CA ARG A 419 2.93 -20.07 22.83
C ARG A 419 1.71 -20.88 23.28
N SER A 420 1.12 -20.56 24.43
CA SER A 420 -0.12 -21.17 24.93
C SER A 420 -1.32 -21.02 23.97
N VAL A 421 -1.52 -19.85 23.38
CA VAL A 421 -2.60 -19.57 22.42
C VAL A 421 -2.41 -20.37 21.13
N ILE A 422 -1.16 -20.53 20.68
CA ILE A 422 -0.83 -21.34 19.50
C ILE A 422 -1.12 -22.83 19.76
N GLU A 423 -0.82 -23.35 20.95
CA GLU A 423 -1.17 -24.73 21.35
C GLU A 423 -2.68 -24.95 21.48
N GLU A 424 -3.43 -24.00 22.09
CA GLU A 424 -4.89 -24.10 22.19
C GLU A 424 -5.56 -24.15 20.79
N HIS A 425 -4.99 -23.46 19.81
CA HIS A 425 -5.52 -23.36 18.46
C HIS A 425 -4.75 -24.20 17.42
N ARG A 426 -3.94 -25.17 17.87
CA ARG A 426 -3.08 -25.99 17.00
C ARG A 426 -3.83 -26.95 16.06
N GLU A 427 -5.10 -27.28 16.35
CA GLU A 427 -5.85 -28.21 15.50
C GLU A 427 -5.96 -27.69 14.05
N GLY A 428 -5.47 -28.49 13.10
CA GLY A 428 -5.48 -28.14 11.67
C GLY A 428 -4.40 -27.15 11.25
N ILE A 429 -3.46 -26.76 12.13
CA ILE A 429 -2.30 -25.95 11.79
C ILE A 429 -1.09 -26.87 11.49
N ILE A 430 -0.19 -26.43 10.62
CA ILE A 430 1.17 -26.96 10.46
C ILE A 430 2.13 -25.81 10.78
N ILE A 431 3.06 -26.03 11.71
CA ILE A 431 3.98 -25.00 12.23
C ILE A 431 5.39 -25.17 11.63
N GLY A 432 5.93 -24.10 11.05
CA GLY A 432 7.31 -23.99 10.55
C GLY A 432 8.21 -23.13 11.43
N SER A 433 9.52 -23.41 11.46
CA SER A 433 10.48 -22.70 12.30
C SER A 433 10.89 -21.30 11.81
N ALA A 434 10.33 -20.83 10.70
CA ALA A 434 10.52 -19.51 10.11
C ALA A 434 11.98 -19.14 9.74
N CYS A 435 12.22 -17.85 9.53
CA CYS A 435 13.49 -17.25 9.10
C CYS A 435 14.54 -17.19 10.21
N GLU A 436 15.59 -16.40 10.04
CA GLU A 436 16.63 -16.18 11.04
C GLU A 436 16.15 -15.40 12.28
N ALA A 437 15.03 -14.66 12.20
CA ALA A 437 14.29 -14.14 13.36
C ALA A 437 13.43 -15.20 14.08
N GLY A 438 13.37 -16.44 13.55
CA GLY A 438 12.74 -17.59 14.21
C GLY A 438 13.51 -18.07 15.45
N GLU A 439 12.77 -18.56 16.46
CA GLU A 439 13.32 -18.97 17.77
C GLU A 439 14.49 -19.95 17.66
N LEU A 440 14.37 -20.93 16.75
CA LEU A 440 15.39 -21.95 16.53
C LEU A 440 16.68 -21.35 15.98
N MET A 441 16.59 -20.48 14.97
CA MET A 441 17.76 -19.84 14.36
C MET A 441 18.43 -18.88 15.33
N GLN A 442 17.65 -18.07 16.06
CA GLN A 442 18.14 -17.22 17.14
C GLN A 442 18.83 -18.02 18.26
N SER A 443 18.32 -19.21 18.57
CA SER A 443 18.97 -20.10 19.55
C SER A 443 20.29 -20.68 19.05
N ILE A 444 20.44 -20.95 17.75
CA ILE A 444 21.71 -21.35 17.13
C ILE A 444 22.70 -20.17 17.15
N VAL A 445 22.30 -18.96 16.77
CA VAL A 445 23.17 -17.75 16.81
C VAL A 445 23.68 -17.46 18.22
N ARG A 446 22.82 -17.61 19.23
CA ARG A 446 23.16 -17.49 20.66
C ARG A 446 24.11 -18.59 21.18
N GLY A 447 24.32 -19.66 20.42
CA GLY A 447 25.16 -20.80 20.82
C GLY A 447 24.52 -21.71 21.87
N ALA A 448 23.21 -21.92 21.80
CA ALA A 448 22.48 -22.83 22.70
C ALA A 448 23.00 -24.28 22.61
N THR A 449 22.79 -25.06 23.68
CA THR A 449 23.18 -26.47 23.75
C THR A 449 22.36 -27.34 22.80
N LYS A 450 22.88 -28.52 22.44
CA LYS A 450 22.14 -29.44 21.53
C LYS A 450 20.85 -29.95 22.17
N GLU A 451 20.82 -30.05 23.49
CA GLU A 451 19.65 -30.36 24.31
C GLU A 451 18.57 -29.27 24.18
N GLU A 452 18.91 -27.99 24.41
CA GLU A 452 17.99 -26.85 24.24
C GLU A 452 17.50 -26.73 22.78
N LEU A 453 18.39 -26.94 21.79
CA LEU A 453 18.02 -26.90 20.37
C LEU A 453 17.07 -28.03 19.97
N LEU A 454 17.20 -29.22 20.57
CA LEU A 454 16.25 -30.33 20.39
C LEU A 454 14.90 -30.04 21.05
N GLU A 455 14.89 -29.34 22.20
CA GLU A 455 13.67 -28.91 22.89
C GLU A 455 12.91 -27.86 22.07
N VAL A 456 13.57 -26.79 21.62
CA VAL A 456 12.99 -25.78 20.71
C VAL A 456 12.51 -26.41 19.40
N ALA A 457 13.35 -27.22 18.74
CA ALA A 457 12.96 -27.91 17.51
C ALA A 457 11.84 -28.95 17.73
N SER A 458 11.55 -29.38 18.97
CA SER A 458 10.44 -30.28 19.27
C SER A 458 9.05 -29.66 19.05
N PHE A 459 8.94 -28.32 19.10
CA PHE A 459 7.68 -27.58 18.96
C PHE A 459 7.12 -27.53 17.53
N TYR A 460 7.98 -27.52 16.51
CA TYR A 460 7.60 -27.28 15.11
C TYR A 460 7.19 -28.57 14.36
N ASP A 461 6.29 -28.50 13.38
CA ASP A 461 5.93 -29.66 12.54
C ASP A 461 6.94 -29.91 11.42
N TYR A 462 7.55 -28.82 10.90
CA TYR A 462 8.68 -28.87 9.99
C TYR A 462 9.72 -27.78 10.34
N LEU A 463 10.98 -28.00 9.96
CA LEU A 463 12.05 -27.01 10.17
C LEU A 463 12.39 -26.32 8.84
N GLU A 464 12.76 -25.05 8.91
CA GLU A 464 13.14 -24.25 7.73
C GLU A 464 14.64 -24.02 7.65
N ILE A 465 15.16 -24.07 6.42
CA ILE A 465 16.48 -23.55 6.06
C ILE A 465 16.33 -22.62 4.86
N GLN A 466 17.10 -21.55 4.85
CA GLN A 466 17.11 -20.58 3.74
C GLN A 466 18.43 -20.66 2.96
N PRO A 467 18.53 -20.07 1.76
CA PRO A 467 19.83 -19.78 1.15
C PRO A 467 20.71 -19.05 2.16
N HIS A 468 21.87 -19.61 2.50
CA HIS A 468 22.81 -19.05 3.48
C HIS A 468 23.16 -17.56 3.24
N THR A 469 23.10 -17.12 1.97
CA THR A 469 23.22 -15.73 1.54
C THR A 469 22.18 -14.77 2.14
N ASN A 470 21.00 -15.25 2.53
CA ASN A 470 19.99 -14.45 3.22
C ASN A 470 20.56 -13.89 4.54
N ASN A 471 21.32 -14.72 5.26
CA ASN A 471 21.80 -14.43 6.62
C ASN A 471 23.15 -13.71 6.64
N THR A 472 23.65 -13.21 5.49
CA THR A 472 24.95 -12.52 5.36
C THR A 472 25.08 -11.34 6.32
N PHE A 473 23.97 -10.69 6.66
CA PHE A 473 23.94 -9.57 7.61
C PHE A 473 24.36 -9.96 9.04
N LEU A 474 24.20 -11.23 9.45
CA LEU A 474 24.67 -11.71 10.76
C LEU A 474 26.22 -11.67 10.84
N VAL A 475 26.90 -11.88 9.72
CA VAL A 475 28.37 -11.73 9.61
C VAL A 475 28.76 -10.25 9.60
N ARG A 476 28.01 -9.39 8.89
CA ARG A 476 28.19 -7.91 8.93
C ARG A 476 28.09 -7.36 10.36
N LYS A 477 27.10 -7.83 11.14
CA LYS A 477 26.88 -7.44 12.54
C LYS A 477 27.91 -8.04 13.51
N GLY A 478 28.74 -8.99 13.06
CA GLY A 478 29.67 -9.73 13.93
C GLY A 478 29.00 -10.73 14.89
N LEU A 479 27.73 -11.08 14.65
CA LEU A 479 27.00 -12.11 15.38
C LEU A 479 27.49 -13.51 14.98
N MET A 480 27.84 -13.69 13.70
CA MET A 480 28.46 -14.89 13.16
C MET A 480 29.86 -14.56 12.61
N PRO A 481 30.86 -15.45 12.72
CA PRO A 481 32.24 -15.13 12.39
C PRO A 481 32.53 -15.07 10.88
N ASP A 482 31.87 -15.92 10.08
CA ASP A 482 32.06 -16.03 8.63
C ASP A 482 30.87 -16.72 7.93
N GLU A 483 30.94 -16.80 6.60
CA GLU A 483 29.97 -17.48 5.73
C GLU A 483 29.90 -19.00 5.97
N GLN A 484 30.99 -19.63 6.42
CA GLN A 484 31.00 -21.06 6.74
C GLN A 484 30.13 -21.34 7.97
N ALA A 485 30.13 -20.44 8.96
CA ALA A 485 29.24 -20.55 10.11
C ALA A 485 27.75 -20.44 9.71
N LEU A 486 27.39 -19.61 8.72
CA LEU A 486 26.00 -19.56 8.18
C LEU A 486 25.61 -20.88 7.50
N ILE A 487 26.55 -21.50 6.78
CA ILE A 487 26.36 -22.83 6.20
C ILE A 487 26.19 -23.89 7.30
N ASP A 488 26.90 -23.76 8.42
CA ASP A 488 26.85 -24.71 9.53
C ASP A 488 25.59 -24.52 10.41
N MET A 489 24.97 -23.33 10.44
CA MET A 489 23.61 -23.13 10.98
C MET A 489 22.60 -24.03 10.24
N ASN A 490 22.59 -23.98 8.90
CA ASN A 490 21.69 -24.81 8.09
C ASN A 490 21.95 -26.32 8.27
N LYS A 491 23.22 -26.75 8.39
CA LYS A 491 23.55 -28.14 8.72
C LYS A 491 23.03 -28.53 10.11
N THR A 492 23.11 -27.62 11.09
CA THR A 492 22.58 -27.85 12.45
C THR A 492 21.07 -28.08 12.42
N VAL A 493 20.31 -27.28 11.65
CA VAL A 493 18.87 -27.51 11.45
C VAL A 493 18.59 -28.86 10.78
N ILE A 494 19.41 -29.27 9.79
CA ILE A 494 19.29 -30.60 9.15
C ILE A 494 19.55 -31.72 10.17
N GLU A 495 20.60 -31.63 11.00
CA GLU A 495 20.87 -32.62 12.06
C GLU A 495 19.73 -32.72 13.08
N LEU A 496 19.09 -31.60 13.43
CA LEU A 496 17.95 -31.58 14.36
C LEU A 496 16.70 -32.20 13.71
N GLY A 497 16.44 -31.93 12.43
CA GLY A 497 15.38 -32.57 11.67
C GLY A 497 15.55 -34.09 11.57
N GLU A 498 16.77 -34.56 11.28
CA GLU A 498 17.09 -36.00 11.25
C GLU A 498 16.98 -36.64 12.65
N ALA A 499 17.46 -35.97 13.70
CA ALA A 499 17.37 -36.47 15.08
C ALA A 499 15.94 -36.56 15.63
N LEU A 500 15.05 -35.65 15.21
CA LEU A 500 13.63 -35.61 15.61
C LEU A 500 12.68 -36.32 14.63
N ASN A 501 13.20 -36.84 13.50
CA ASN A 501 12.41 -37.37 12.38
C ASN A 501 11.35 -36.34 11.89
N LYS A 502 11.79 -35.12 11.59
CA LYS A 502 10.97 -34.02 11.07
C LYS A 502 11.44 -33.60 9.68
N PRO A 503 10.53 -33.26 8.74
CA PRO A 503 10.91 -32.75 7.44
C PRO A 503 11.61 -31.39 7.60
N VAL A 504 12.67 -31.20 6.82
CA VAL A 504 13.39 -29.93 6.70
C VAL A 504 13.09 -29.36 5.31
N CYS A 505 12.55 -28.16 5.25
CA CYS A 505 12.09 -27.51 4.02
C CYS A 505 12.99 -26.31 3.68
N ALA A 506 13.38 -26.20 2.42
CA ALA A 506 14.16 -25.08 1.94
C ALA A 506 13.25 -23.98 1.36
N THR A 507 13.15 -22.86 2.08
CA THR A 507 12.26 -21.72 1.78
C THR A 507 13.08 -20.49 1.36
N CYS A 508 12.54 -19.62 0.51
CA CYS A 508 13.28 -18.41 0.07
C CYS A 508 13.08 -17.19 0.95
N ASP A 509 11.98 -17.16 1.71
CA ASP A 509 11.44 -15.95 2.34
C ASP A 509 11.22 -14.82 1.31
N VAL A 510 10.22 -15.03 0.46
CA VAL A 510 10.03 -14.26 -0.77
C VAL A 510 9.38 -12.91 -0.48
N HIS A 511 10.11 -11.84 -0.76
CA HIS A 511 9.64 -10.46 -0.63
C HIS A 511 9.38 -9.78 -1.98
N TYR A 512 9.92 -10.31 -3.08
CA TYR A 512 9.75 -9.80 -4.44
C TYR A 512 9.84 -10.91 -5.50
N LEU A 513 9.38 -10.68 -6.74
CA LEU A 513 9.29 -11.73 -7.76
C LEU A 513 10.58 -11.90 -8.58
N THR A 514 11.28 -10.81 -8.91
CA THR A 514 12.51 -10.85 -9.71
C THR A 514 13.65 -10.04 -9.09
N PRO A 515 14.93 -10.41 -9.32
CA PRO A 515 16.08 -9.71 -8.71
C PRO A 515 16.09 -8.19 -8.96
N GLU A 516 15.56 -7.75 -10.10
CA GLU A 516 15.47 -6.34 -10.49
C GLU A 516 14.52 -5.51 -9.61
N GLU A 517 13.57 -6.15 -8.90
CA GLU A 517 12.63 -5.47 -8.01
C GLU A 517 13.27 -5.07 -6.66
N LYS A 518 14.46 -5.58 -6.33
CA LYS A 518 15.18 -5.29 -5.08
C LYS A 518 15.32 -3.79 -4.78
N ILE A 519 15.57 -2.99 -5.82
CA ILE A 519 15.69 -1.52 -5.71
C ILE A 519 14.42 -0.86 -5.14
N TYR A 520 13.24 -1.43 -5.38
CA TYR A 520 11.99 -0.89 -4.84
C TYR A 520 11.85 -1.16 -3.33
N ARG A 521 12.37 -2.29 -2.82
CA ARG A 521 12.44 -2.57 -1.38
C ARG A 521 13.51 -1.70 -0.72
N GLU A 522 14.69 -1.53 -1.34
CA GLU A 522 15.73 -0.59 -0.89
C GLU A 522 15.18 0.84 -0.72
N ILE A 523 14.47 1.37 -1.75
CA ILE A 523 13.88 2.72 -1.69
C ILE A 523 12.88 2.83 -0.52
N MET A 524 12.05 1.81 -0.32
CA MET A 524 11.03 1.77 0.72
C MET A 524 11.66 1.73 2.12
N LEU A 525 12.60 0.81 2.36
CA LEU A 525 13.34 0.69 3.62
C LEU A 525 14.14 1.98 3.93
N THR A 526 14.84 2.55 2.93
CA THR A 526 15.54 3.84 3.06
C THR A 526 14.58 4.96 3.44
N ALA A 527 13.40 5.02 2.82
CA ALA A 527 12.39 6.02 3.15
C ALA A 527 11.82 5.83 4.57
N CYS A 528 11.76 4.60 5.06
CA CYS A 528 11.34 4.26 6.42
C CYS A 528 12.47 4.42 7.47
N GLY A 529 13.73 4.59 7.06
CA GLY A 529 14.85 4.94 7.94
C GLY A 529 15.85 3.81 8.23
N TYR A 530 15.76 2.69 7.51
CA TYR A 530 16.68 1.56 7.67
C TYR A 530 18.09 1.96 7.20
N PRO A 531 19.15 1.78 8.02
CA PRO A 531 20.49 2.27 7.72
C PRO A 531 21.26 1.40 6.71
N ASP A 532 20.84 0.16 6.50
CA ASP A 532 21.54 -0.87 5.70
C ASP A 532 20.75 -1.31 4.46
N ALA A 533 19.82 -0.49 3.99
CA ALA A 533 18.80 -0.85 2.99
C ALA A 533 19.36 -1.36 1.64
N ASP A 534 20.55 -0.93 1.23
CA ASP A 534 21.28 -1.44 0.05
C ASP A 534 21.95 -2.79 0.28
N GLU A 535 22.32 -3.09 1.52
CA GLU A 535 22.99 -4.33 1.90
C GLU A 535 22.03 -5.43 2.38
N GLN A 536 20.76 -5.31 2.01
CA GLN A 536 19.70 -6.29 2.24
C GLN A 536 19.87 -7.52 1.33
N PRO A 537 19.43 -8.73 1.76
CA PRO A 537 19.60 -9.96 0.99
C PRO A 537 18.73 -10.07 -0.27
N ASP A 538 19.04 -11.07 -1.09
CA ASP A 538 18.33 -11.39 -2.34
C ASP A 538 17.11 -12.28 -2.07
N LEU A 539 16.02 -11.63 -1.64
CA LEU A 539 14.73 -12.23 -1.24
C LEU A 539 13.73 -12.35 -2.41
N HIS A 540 14.23 -12.70 -3.60
CA HIS A 540 13.38 -12.94 -4.76
C HIS A 540 12.87 -14.39 -4.82
N LEU A 541 11.69 -14.61 -5.42
CA LEU A 541 11.15 -15.94 -5.69
C LEU A 541 12.10 -16.74 -6.59
N ARG A 542 12.81 -17.74 -6.06
CA ARG A 542 13.72 -18.63 -6.83
C ARG A 542 12.95 -19.75 -7.54
N THR A 543 13.37 -20.11 -8.76
CA THR A 543 13.00 -21.37 -9.41
C THR A 543 13.55 -22.56 -8.62
N THR A 544 13.09 -23.78 -8.93
CA THR A 544 13.62 -25.01 -8.32
C THR A 544 15.13 -25.17 -8.56
N ASP A 545 15.63 -24.83 -9.76
CA ASP A 545 17.04 -25.01 -10.09
C ASP A 545 17.96 -23.96 -9.45
N GLU A 546 17.54 -22.68 -9.38
CA GLU A 546 18.24 -21.65 -8.61
C GLU A 546 18.23 -21.98 -7.10
N MET A 547 17.14 -22.59 -6.60
CA MET A 547 17.04 -23.01 -5.21
C MET A 547 17.97 -24.19 -4.90
N LEU A 548 18.00 -25.23 -5.74
CA LEU A 548 18.98 -26.33 -5.62
C LEU A 548 20.43 -25.82 -5.66
N ALA A 549 20.72 -24.88 -6.55
CA ALA A 549 22.04 -24.23 -6.63
C ALA A 549 22.42 -23.38 -5.41
N SER A 550 21.45 -23.04 -4.54
CA SER A 550 21.68 -22.27 -3.30
C SER A 550 22.21 -23.11 -2.12
N PHE A 551 22.27 -24.45 -2.28
CA PHE A 551 22.77 -25.40 -1.26
C PHE A 551 23.96 -26.26 -1.75
N PRO A 552 25.04 -25.66 -2.33
CA PRO A 552 26.14 -26.41 -2.97
C PRO A 552 27.02 -27.22 -1.99
N TYR A 553 26.79 -27.09 -0.69
CA TYR A 553 27.47 -27.81 0.39
C TYR A 553 26.69 -29.06 0.86
N LEU A 554 25.50 -29.33 0.32
CA LEU A 554 24.73 -30.56 0.54
C LEU A 554 25.02 -31.58 -0.57
N SER A 555 24.69 -32.85 -0.35
CA SER A 555 24.62 -33.83 -1.45
C SER A 555 23.44 -33.52 -2.37
N GLU A 556 23.51 -33.89 -3.64
CA GLU A 556 22.40 -33.74 -4.60
C GLU A 556 21.09 -34.36 -4.05
N GLU A 557 21.19 -35.51 -3.38
CA GLU A 557 20.09 -36.20 -2.71
C GLU A 557 19.47 -35.37 -1.57
N LYS A 558 20.29 -34.84 -0.64
CA LYS A 558 19.79 -34.04 0.49
C LYS A 558 19.29 -32.66 0.04
N ALA A 559 19.92 -32.04 -0.96
CA ALA A 559 19.44 -30.80 -1.57
C ALA A 559 18.06 -31.02 -2.23
N TYR A 560 17.89 -32.11 -2.97
CA TYR A 560 16.59 -32.48 -3.56
C TYR A 560 15.54 -32.82 -2.49
N GLU A 561 15.94 -33.50 -1.42
CA GLU A 561 15.06 -33.80 -0.28
C GLU A 561 14.48 -32.52 0.33
N VAL A 562 15.32 -31.55 0.69
CA VAL A 562 14.88 -30.32 1.39
C VAL A 562 14.20 -29.31 0.46
N VAL A 563 14.64 -29.19 -0.81
CA VAL A 563 14.07 -28.24 -1.77
C VAL A 563 12.77 -28.78 -2.39
N VAL A 564 12.71 -30.06 -2.76
CA VAL A 564 11.62 -30.63 -3.56
C VAL A 564 10.77 -31.63 -2.77
N THR A 565 11.37 -32.66 -2.19
CA THR A 565 10.59 -33.76 -1.58
C THR A 565 9.79 -33.28 -0.37
N ASN A 566 10.44 -32.57 0.56
CA ASN A 566 9.82 -32.14 1.81
C ASN A 566 8.82 -30.99 1.59
N THR A 567 9.15 -29.99 0.75
CA THR A 567 8.21 -28.88 0.44
C THR A 567 6.92 -29.38 -0.21
N ARG A 568 7.03 -30.36 -1.12
CA ARG A 568 5.87 -31.03 -1.73
C ARG A 568 5.13 -31.92 -0.73
N ALA A 569 5.81 -32.63 0.16
CA ALA A 569 5.15 -33.43 1.19
C ALA A 569 4.30 -32.58 2.16
N ILE A 570 4.77 -31.36 2.52
CA ILE A 570 3.96 -30.40 3.28
C ILE A 570 2.72 -30.00 2.47
N ASN A 571 2.88 -29.57 1.22
CA ASN A 571 1.74 -29.25 0.32
C ASN A 571 0.73 -30.40 0.20
N ASP A 572 1.20 -31.62 -0.02
CA ASP A 572 0.36 -32.79 -0.27
C ASP A 572 -0.40 -33.22 0.99
N SER A 573 -0.01 -32.73 2.18
CA SER A 573 -0.72 -32.89 3.44
C SER A 573 -1.83 -31.83 3.69
N ILE A 574 -1.87 -30.77 2.88
CA ILE A 574 -2.79 -29.62 3.03
C ILE A 574 -3.95 -29.74 2.03
N GLU A 575 -5.17 -29.54 2.51
CA GLU A 575 -6.40 -29.57 1.71
C GLU A 575 -6.54 -28.35 0.78
N ASP A 576 -7.41 -28.43 -0.24
CA ASP A 576 -7.78 -27.27 -1.06
C ASP A 576 -8.92 -26.52 -0.37
N ILE A 577 -8.57 -25.45 0.37
CA ILE A 577 -9.47 -24.74 1.30
C ILE A 577 -9.96 -23.39 0.78
N LYS A 578 -11.04 -22.89 1.41
CA LYS A 578 -11.78 -21.71 0.95
C LYS A 578 -11.86 -20.62 2.04
N PRO A 579 -10.92 -19.65 2.07
CA PRO A 579 -10.90 -18.51 2.99
C PRO A 579 -12.22 -17.73 3.18
N VAL A 580 -13.01 -17.56 2.12
CA VAL A 580 -14.24 -16.74 2.11
C VAL A 580 -15.40 -17.57 1.57
N PRO A 581 -16.46 -17.83 2.35
CA PRO A 581 -17.56 -18.71 1.96
C PRO A 581 -18.41 -18.18 0.78
N ASP A 582 -19.25 -19.05 0.20
CA ASP A 582 -20.24 -18.66 -0.81
C ASP A 582 -21.57 -18.21 -0.17
N GLY A 583 -22.25 -17.26 -0.81
CA GLY A 583 -23.62 -16.86 -0.48
C GLY A 583 -23.72 -15.70 0.51
N THR A 584 -24.91 -15.52 1.08
CA THR A 584 -25.24 -14.46 2.05
C THR A 584 -25.85 -15.07 3.31
N TYR A 585 -25.55 -14.47 4.46
CA TYR A 585 -25.95 -14.96 5.77
C TYR A 585 -26.68 -13.86 6.54
N SER A 586 -27.99 -13.72 6.30
CA SER A 586 -28.82 -12.70 6.94
C SER A 586 -28.99 -12.93 8.45
N PRO A 587 -28.93 -11.89 9.29
CA PRO A 587 -29.30 -11.99 10.70
C PRO A 587 -30.81 -12.28 10.83
N LYS A 588 -31.19 -12.93 11.94
CA LYS A 588 -32.56 -13.38 12.21
C LYS A 588 -33.13 -12.63 13.41
N ILE A 589 -34.35 -12.10 13.28
CA ILE A 589 -35.13 -11.50 14.37
C ILE A 589 -36.54 -12.10 14.32
N GLU A 590 -36.97 -12.74 15.41
CA GLU A 590 -38.31 -13.35 15.51
C GLU A 590 -39.42 -12.29 15.38
N GLY A 591 -40.42 -12.55 14.54
CA GLY A 591 -41.55 -11.64 14.30
C GLY A 591 -41.23 -10.39 13.47
N ALA A 592 -40.02 -10.26 12.91
CA ALA A 592 -39.59 -9.04 12.22
C ALA A 592 -40.26 -8.85 10.85
N ASP A 593 -40.40 -9.92 10.07
CA ASP A 593 -41.00 -9.83 8.73
C ASP A 593 -42.51 -9.57 8.82
N GLU A 594 -43.20 -10.16 9.81
CA GLU A 594 -44.59 -9.85 10.13
C GLU A 594 -44.74 -8.40 10.62
N ALA A 595 -43.91 -7.95 11.57
CA ALA A 595 -43.96 -6.58 12.09
C ALA A 595 -43.66 -5.52 11.02
N PHE A 596 -42.74 -5.81 10.10
CA PHE A 596 -42.45 -4.99 8.92
C PHE A 596 -43.65 -4.93 7.97
N THR A 597 -44.23 -6.10 7.65
CA THR A 597 -45.43 -6.22 6.80
C THR A 597 -46.61 -5.43 7.37
N GLU A 598 -46.97 -5.65 8.64
CA GLU A 598 -48.07 -4.96 9.31
C GLU A 598 -47.86 -3.45 9.34
N MET A 599 -46.63 -3.00 9.64
CA MET A 599 -46.28 -1.57 9.65
C MET A 599 -46.47 -0.93 8.28
N CYS A 600 -45.99 -1.56 7.21
CA CYS A 600 -46.12 -1.05 5.85
C CYS A 600 -47.58 -0.91 5.41
N TYR A 601 -48.43 -1.94 5.60
CA TYR A 601 -49.85 -1.83 5.26
C TYR A 601 -50.59 -0.82 6.14
N LYS A 602 -50.28 -0.75 7.45
CA LYS A 602 -50.87 0.22 8.37
C LYS A 602 -50.57 1.67 7.96
N ASN A 603 -49.33 1.96 7.62
CA ASN A 603 -48.90 3.30 7.21
C ASN A 603 -49.45 3.66 5.82
N ALA A 604 -49.44 2.72 4.87
CA ALA A 604 -50.10 2.89 3.57
C ALA A 604 -51.59 3.23 3.73
N LYS A 605 -52.33 2.49 4.58
CA LYS A 605 -53.75 2.74 4.84
C LYS A 605 -54.02 4.08 5.54
N ALA A 606 -53.11 4.51 6.42
CA ALA A 606 -53.21 5.83 7.07
C ALA A 606 -53.05 7.01 6.08
N ILE A 607 -52.34 6.80 4.95
CA ILE A 607 -52.10 7.80 3.91
C ILE A 607 -53.15 7.72 2.79
N TYR A 608 -53.39 6.52 2.25
CA TYR A 608 -54.18 6.28 1.03
C TYR A 608 -55.58 5.69 1.26
N GLY A 609 -55.95 5.36 2.51
CA GLY A 609 -57.27 4.83 2.87
C GLY A 609 -57.35 3.30 2.95
N ASP A 610 -58.52 2.79 3.31
CA ASP A 610 -58.82 1.36 3.40
C ASP A 610 -60.20 1.10 2.75
N PRO A 611 -60.30 0.32 1.65
CA PRO A 611 -59.24 -0.38 0.94
C PRO A 611 -58.22 0.55 0.27
N LEU A 612 -57.01 0.05 0.02
CA LEU A 612 -55.96 0.78 -0.68
C LEU A 612 -56.31 0.98 -2.18
N PRO A 613 -55.85 2.08 -2.81
CA PRO A 613 -55.92 2.24 -4.26
C PRO A 613 -55.11 1.15 -4.96
N ARG A 614 -55.59 0.70 -6.13
CA ARG A 614 -54.98 -0.36 -6.96
C ARG A 614 -53.45 -0.23 -7.09
N VAL A 615 -52.97 0.96 -7.48
CA VAL A 615 -51.54 1.27 -7.70
C VAL A 615 -50.71 1.10 -6.43
N VAL A 616 -51.30 1.37 -5.26
CA VAL A 616 -50.63 1.26 -3.95
C VAL A 616 -50.61 -0.20 -3.48
N GLN A 617 -51.73 -0.91 -3.63
CA GLN A 617 -51.84 -2.33 -3.28
C GLN A 617 -50.92 -3.19 -4.15
N GLU A 618 -51.05 -3.14 -5.48
CA GLU A 618 -50.22 -3.94 -6.41
C GLU A 618 -48.72 -3.71 -6.20
N ARG A 619 -48.29 -2.46 -5.94
CA ARG A 619 -46.89 -2.14 -5.66
C ARG A 619 -46.42 -2.72 -4.33
N LEU A 620 -47.21 -2.56 -3.27
CA LEU A 620 -46.79 -2.97 -1.93
C LEU A 620 -46.80 -4.49 -1.76
N ASP A 621 -47.79 -5.17 -2.33
CA ASP A 621 -47.89 -6.63 -2.35
C ASP A 621 -46.66 -7.25 -3.03
N TYR A 622 -46.30 -6.73 -4.22
CA TYR A 622 -45.13 -7.16 -4.99
C TYR A 622 -43.80 -6.91 -4.26
N GLU A 623 -43.59 -5.71 -3.73
CA GLU A 623 -42.33 -5.40 -3.03
C GLU A 623 -42.16 -6.23 -1.76
N LEU A 624 -43.22 -6.41 -0.95
CA LEU A 624 -43.14 -7.19 0.29
C LEU A 624 -42.87 -8.67 0.01
N ASP A 625 -43.52 -9.25 -1.01
CA ASP A 625 -43.25 -10.64 -1.43
C ASP A 625 -41.78 -10.81 -1.85
N CYS A 626 -41.24 -9.92 -2.70
CA CYS A 626 -39.84 -9.95 -3.11
C CYS A 626 -38.85 -9.74 -1.94
N ILE A 627 -39.14 -8.85 -0.99
CA ILE A 627 -38.27 -8.55 0.16
C ILE A 627 -38.23 -9.73 1.15
N ILE A 628 -39.38 -10.36 1.41
CA ILE A 628 -39.50 -11.42 2.43
C ILE A 628 -39.05 -12.77 1.86
N SER A 629 -39.42 -13.12 0.63
CA SER A 629 -38.98 -14.38 -0.02
C SER A 629 -37.46 -14.50 -0.17
N ASN A 630 -36.76 -13.38 -0.31
CA ASN A 630 -35.29 -13.31 -0.35
C ASN A 630 -34.63 -13.06 1.02
N GLY A 631 -35.39 -13.02 2.12
CA GLY A 631 -34.84 -12.92 3.48
C GLY A 631 -34.25 -11.55 3.85
N TYR A 632 -34.78 -10.46 3.27
CA TYR A 632 -34.32 -9.09 3.50
C TYR A 632 -35.26 -8.24 4.39
N GLY A 633 -36.45 -8.74 4.76
CA GLY A 633 -37.40 -8.01 5.60
C GLY A 633 -36.83 -7.64 6.98
N VAL A 634 -36.02 -8.51 7.57
CA VAL A 634 -35.22 -8.23 8.77
C VAL A 634 -34.34 -6.99 8.59
N LEU A 635 -33.63 -6.83 7.46
CA LEU A 635 -32.77 -5.67 7.19
C LEU A 635 -33.55 -4.36 7.12
N TYR A 636 -34.73 -4.38 6.49
CA TYR A 636 -35.66 -3.25 6.48
C TYR A 636 -36.13 -2.89 7.89
N TYR A 637 -36.52 -3.89 8.68
CA TYR A 637 -37.00 -3.69 10.05
C TYR A 637 -35.90 -3.10 10.98
N ILE A 638 -34.64 -3.48 10.75
CA ILE A 638 -33.45 -2.92 11.41
C ILE A 638 -33.26 -1.45 11.00
N ALA A 639 -33.30 -1.15 9.70
CA ALA A 639 -33.16 0.20 9.18
C ALA A 639 -34.26 1.14 9.72
N HIS A 640 -35.52 0.69 9.77
CA HIS A 640 -36.61 1.43 10.43
C HIS A 640 -36.25 1.78 11.88
N LYS A 641 -35.80 0.80 12.68
CA LYS A 641 -35.44 1.05 14.10
C LYS A 641 -34.30 2.05 14.25
N LEU A 642 -33.30 2.01 13.36
CA LEU A 642 -32.18 2.96 13.36
C LEU A 642 -32.65 4.38 13.02
N VAL A 643 -33.45 4.56 11.97
CA VAL A 643 -34.02 5.87 11.60
C VAL A 643 -34.92 6.40 12.72
N LYS A 644 -35.83 5.57 13.22
CA LYS A 644 -36.77 5.94 14.28
C LYS A 644 -36.06 6.35 15.56
N LYS A 645 -35.04 5.61 16.02
CA LYS A 645 -34.29 5.99 17.23
C LYS A 645 -33.58 7.34 17.04
N SER A 646 -33.04 7.62 15.86
CA SER A 646 -32.45 8.93 15.55
C SER A 646 -33.49 10.04 15.67
N LEU A 647 -34.70 9.84 15.12
CA LEU A 647 -35.80 10.80 15.22
C LEU A 647 -36.30 10.99 16.67
N ASP A 648 -36.47 9.91 17.43
CA ASP A 648 -36.86 9.95 18.84
C ASP A 648 -35.80 10.65 19.73
N ASP A 649 -34.51 10.49 19.40
CA ASP A 649 -33.38 11.22 20.03
C ASP A 649 -33.23 12.68 19.50
N GLY A 650 -34.07 13.13 18.56
CA GLY A 650 -34.09 14.51 18.05
C GLY A 650 -33.24 14.80 16.80
N TYR A 651 -32.72 13.77 16.13
CA TYR A 651 -31.86 13.89 14.94
C TYR A 651 -32.55 13.34 13.68
N LEU A 652 -32.82 14.21 12.71
CA LEU A 652 -33.31 13.80 11.39
C LEU A 652 -32.26 12.98 10.62
N VAL A 653 -32.74 12.07 9.76
CA VAL A 653 -31.91 11.18 8.93
C VAL A 653 -32.19 11.48 7.47
N GLY A 654 -31.13 11.69 6.68
CA GLY A 654 -31.25 11.92 5.24
C GLY A 654 -31.41 10.61 4.47
N SER A 655 -32.41 10.56 3.59
CA SER A 655 -32.59 9.49 2.61
C SER A 655 -31.41 9.43 1.63
N ARG A 656 -30.98 8.23 1.22
CA ARG A 656 -29.84 8.03 0.29
C ARG A 656 -29.98 6.72 -0.49
N GLY A 657 -29.21 6.58 -1.56
CA GLY A 657 -28.96 5.29 -2.20
C GLY A 657 -30.13 4.74 -2.99
N SER A 658 -30.06 3.45 -3.31
CA SER A 658 -31.09 2.79 -4.13
C SER A 658 -32.37 2.43 -3.37
N VAL A 659 -32.36 2.46 -2.02
CA VAL A 659 -33.53 2.13 -1.18
C VAL A 659 -34.71 3.10 -1.39
N GLY A 660 -34.45 4.32 -1.85
CA GLY A 660 -35.48 5.27 -2.29
C GLY A 660 -36.33 4.81 -3.49
N SER A 661 -35.99 3.68 -4.12
CA SER A 661 -36.84 3.03 -5.14
C SER A 661 -37.80 1.98 -4.58
N SER A 662 -37.80 1.70 -3.27
CA SER A 662 -38.77 0.82 -2.60
C SER A 662 -39.89 1.62 -1.92
N PHE A 663 -41.13 1.35 -2.31
CA PHE A 663 -42.32 1.86 -1.64
C PHE A 663 -42.51 1.24 -0.25
N ALA A 664 -42.09 -0.02 -0.07
CA ALA A 664 -42.03 -0.64 1.26
C ALA A 664 -41.06 0.11 2.19
N ALA A 665 -39.94 0.64 1.67
CA ALA A 665 -39.05 1.52 2.43
C ALA A 665 -39.71 2.85 2.81
N THR A 666 -40.52 3.44 1.91
CA THR A 666 -41.31 4.65 2.22
C THR A 666 -42.32 4.38 3.34
N MET A 667 -43.06 3.27 3.26
CA MET A 667 -44.11 2.92 4.22
C MET A 667 -43.57 2.42 5.57
N SER A 668 -42.29 2.02 5.62
CA SER A 668 -41.57 1.71 6.87
C SER A 668 -40.71 2.88 7.39
N GLU A 669 -40.90 4.11 6.87
CA GLU A 669 -40.23 5.32 7.35
C GLU A 669 -38.68 5.26 7.25
N ILE A 670 -38.15 4.39 6.39
CA ILE A 670 -36.70 4.27 6.09
C ILE A 670 -36.24 5.39 5.15
N THR A 671 -37.12 5.84 4.27
CA THR A 671 -36.86 6.88 3.26
C THR A 671 -38.08 7.79 3.08
N GLU A 672 -37.82 9.08 2.85
CA GLU A 672 -38.84 10.08 2.51
C GLU A 672 -39.24 10.02 1.03
N VAL A 673 -38.42 9.37 0.19
CA VAL A 673 -38.65 9.22 -1.25
C VAL A 673 -39.81 8.27 -1.48
N ASN A 674 -40.84 8.71 -2.20
CA ASN A 674 -41.98 7.88 -2.60
C ASN A 674 -41.85 7.47 -4.08
N PRO A 675 -41.59 6.19 -4.40
CA PRO A 675 -41.30 5.75 -5.76
C PRO A 675 -42.54 5.36 -6.58
N LEU A 676 -43.76 5.64 -6.11
CA LEU A 676 -44.97 5.51 -6.91
C LEU A 676 -44.99 6.53 -8.08
N PRO A 677 -45.83 6.33 -9.11
CA PRO A 677 -46.09 7.34 -10.14
C PRO A 677 -46.55 8.68 -9.52
N PRO A 678 -46.41 9.81 -10.23
CA PRO A 678 -46.85 11.12 -9.73
C PRO A 678 -48.31 11.08 -9.32
N HIS A 679 -48.65 11.60 -8.14
CA HIS A 679 -50.00 11.53 -7.61
C HIS A 679 -50.34 12.66 -6.64
N TYR A 680 -51.65 12.90 -6.49
CA TYR A 680 -52.23 13.65 -5.40
C TYR A 680 -52.70 12.71 -4.28
N VAL A 681 -52.67 13.19 -3.03
CA VAL A 681 -53.34 12.55 -1.90
C VAL A 681 -53.96 13.59 -0.96
N CYS A 682 -55.16 13.31 -0.43
CA CYS A 682 -55.82 14.17 0.53
C CYS A 682 -55.48 13.72 1.97
N PRO A 683 -54.78 14.54 2.78
CA PRO A 683 -54.46 14.15 4.16
C PRO A 683 -55.70 13.94 5.03
N ASN A 684 -56.82 14.59 4.69
CA ASN A 684 -58.11 14.49 5.37
C ASN A 684 -58.92 13.24 4.93
N CYS A 685 -59.52 13.25 3.74
CA CYS A 685 -60.44 12.18 3.30
C CYS A 685 -59.79 11.02 2.53
N LYS A 686 -58.46 11.00 2.40
CA LYS A 686 -57.67 9.93 1.74
C LYS A 686 -57.91 9.73 0.23
N TYR A 687 -58.72 10.57 -0.41
CA TYR A 687 -58.81 10.66 -1.87
C TYR A 687 -57.42 10.73 -2.51
N SER A 688 -57.18 9.94 -3.56
CA SER A 688 -55.91 9.90 -4.30
C SER A 688 -56.12 9.76 -5.81
N GLU A 689 -55.17 10.28 -6.58
CA GLU A 689 -55.27 10.39 -8.05
C GLU A 689 -53.86 10.27 -8.65
N PHE A 690 -53.63 9.26 -9.51
CA PHE A 690 -52.30 8.85 -10.02
C PHE A 690 -52.17 9.07 -11.54
N PHE A 691 -50.97 9.43 -12.00
CA PHE A 691 -50.63 9.70 -13.40
C PHE A 691 -49.68 8.64 -13.98
N GLU A 692 -50.20 7.45 -14.25
CA GLU A 692 -49.45 6.26 -14.67
C GLU A 692 -48.85 6.30 -16.11
N LYS A 693 -48.92 7.44 -16.82
CA LYS A 693 -48.59 7.53 -18.26
C LYS A 693 -47.41 8.46 -18.59
N GLY A 694 -46.62 8.86 -17.59
CA GLY A 694 -45.55 9.85 -17.78
C GLY A 694 -46.07 11.25 -18.13
N GLU A 695 -47.30 11.58 -17.69
CA GLU A 695 -47.94 12.89 -17.91
C GLU A 695 -47.24 14.03 -17.14
N TYR A 696 -46.48 13.68 -16.10
CA TYR A 696 -45.63 14.55 -15.29
C TYR A 696 -44.29 13.84 -14.99
N ALA A 697 -43.21 14.59 -14.78
CA ALA A 697 -41.90 14.03 -14.45
C ALA A 697 -41.77 13.63 -12.97
N GLY A 698 -42.47 14.34 -12.08
CA GLY A 698 -42.60 13.96 -10.66
C GLY A 698 -43.81 14.62 -10.00
N GLY A 699 -44.22 14.10 -8.85
CA GLY A 699 -45.35 14.63 -8.08
C GLY A 699 -45.13 16.06 -7.59
N PHE A 700 -43.89 16.50 -7.40
CA PHE A 700 -43.60 17.88 -7.00
C PHE A 700 -43.79 18.90 -8.15
N ASP A 701 -43.92 18.45 -9.40
CA ASP A 701 -44.29 19.28 -10.55
C ASP A 701 -45.82 19.47 -10.70
N LEU A 702 -46.61 18.70 -9.94
CA LEU A 702 -48.08 18.76 -10.01
C LEU A 702 -48.61 20.12 -9.50
N PRO A 703 -49.51 20.78 -10.24
CA PRO A 703 -50.07 22.07 -9.82
C PRO A 703 -50.93 21.92 -8.56
N ARG A 704 -50.80 22.86 -7.62
CA ARG A 704 -51.62 22.86 -6.39
C ARG A 704 -53.11 22.93 -6.72
N LYS A 705 -53.90 22.03 -6.14
CA LYS A 705 -55.35 21.98 -6.26
C LYS A 705 -55.99 21.45 -4.96
N ASP A 706 -57.26 21.76 -4.76
CA ASP A 706 -58.04 21.26 -3.62
C ASP A 706 -58.70 19.91 -3.94
N CYS A 707 -59.01 19.14 -2.90
CA CYS A 707 -59.62 17.82 -3.01
C CYS A 707 -61.06 17.92 -3.54
N PRO A 708 -61.44 17.17 -4.59
CA PRO A 708 -62.79 17.21 -5.14
C PRO A 708 -63.86 16.70 -4.15
N GLU A 709 -63.50 15.79 -3.24
CA GLU A 709 -64.42 15.17 -2.27
C GLU A 709 -64.67 16.02 -1.01
N CYS A 710 -63.67 16.79 -0.54
CA CYS A 710 -63.78 17.51 0.75
C CYS A 710 -63.23 18.95 0.77
N GLY A 711 -62.76 19.49 -0.36
CA GLY A 711 -62.26 20.87 -0.47
C GLY A 711 -60.96 21.18 0.30
N HIS A 712 -60.32 20.18 0.90
CA HIS A 712 -59.03 20.34 1.57
C HIS A 712 -57.88 20.28 0.56
N ALA A 713 -56.87 21.15 0.69
CA ALA A 713 -55.72 21.19 -0.22
C ALA A 713 -55.05 19.80 -0.36
N LEU A 714 -54.82 19.36 -1.60
CA LEU A 714 -54.14 18.09 -1.86
C LEU A 714 -52.63 18.23 -1.67
N GLN A 715 -52.03 17.21 -1.06
CA GLN A 715 -50.59 17.00 -1.09
C GLN A 715 -50.22 16.30 -2.40
N THR A 716 -48.97 16.45 -2.85
CA THR A 716 -48.46 15.80 -4.07
C THR A 716 -47.19 15.02 -3.76
N ASN A 717 -47.04 13.84 -4.36
CA ASN A 717 -45.88 12.97 -4.15
C ASN A 717 -45.72 11.98 -5.33
N GLY A 718 -44.70 11.12 -5.28
CA GLY A 718 -44.42 10.11 -6.30
C GLY A 718 -43.33 10.56 -7.29
N HIS A 719 -42.32 9.72 -7.50
CA HIS A 719 -41.16 9.99 -8.36
C HIS A 719 -40.97 8.96 -9.49
N ASP A 720 -41.94 8.04 -9.67
CA ASP A 720 -41.98 7.01 -10.73
C ASP A 720 -40.70 6.15 -10.82
N ILE A 721 -40.19 5.68 -9.67
CA ILE A 721 -38.91 4.97 -9.57
C ILE A 721 -39.13 3.45 -9.55
N PRO A 722 -38.59 2.69 -10.52
CA PRO A 722 -38.72 1.23 -10.54
C PRO A 722 -37.97 0.55 -9.39
N PHE A 723 -38.66 -0.31 -8.64
CA PHE A 723 -38.11 -1.14 -7.56
C PHE A 723 -36.89 -1.99 -7.97
N ALA A 724 -36.84 -2.40 -9.24
CA ALA A 724 -35.75 -3.24 -9.77
C ALA A 724 -34.36 -2.57 -9.72
N ILE A 725 -34.27 -1.25 -9.50
CA ILE A 725 -33.02 -0.55 -9.23
C ILE A 725 -32.41 -1.00 -7.89
N PHE A 726 -33.24 -1.34 -6.90
CA PHE A 726 -32.83 -1.80 -5.58
C PHE A 726 -32.51 -3.30 -5.55
N LEU A 727 -33.48 -4.16 -5.89
CA LEU A 727 -33.37 -5.62 -5.68
C LEU A 727 -33.21 -6.47 -6.96
N GLY A 728 -33.10 -5.85 -8.14
CA GLY A 728 -33.14 -6.57 -9.42
C GLY A 728 -34.56 -6.96 -9.81
N PHE A 729 -34.70 -7.88 -10.77
CA PHE A 729 -36.02 -8.32 -11.24
C PHE A 729 -36.53 -9.56 -10.49
N GLU A 730 -35.63 -10.37 -9.93
CA GLU A 730 -35.98 -11.63 -9.25
C GLU A 730 -35.57 -11.64 -7.76
N GLY A 731 -35.04 -10.52 -7.24
CA GLY A 731 -34.39 -10.45 -5.92
C GLY A 731 -32.90 -10.83 -5.96
N ASP A 732 -32.36 -11.01 -7.17
CA ASP A 732 -31.03 -11.51 -7.50
C ASP A 732 -29.87 -10.59 -7.09
N LYS A 733 -30.16 -9.32 -6.79
CA LYS A 733 -29.17 -8.31 -6.36
C LYS A 733 -29.23 -8.13 -4.84
N VAL A 734 -28.13 -8.39 -4.15
CA VAL A 734 -27.99 -8.10 -2.71
C VAL A 734 -28.23 -6.59 -2.46
N PRO A 735 -29.14 -6.21 -1.54
CA PRO A 735 -29.49 -4.82 -1.28
C PRO A 735 -28.46 -4.12 -0.38
N ASP A 736 -28.34 -2.81 -0.54
CA ASP A 736 -27.57 -1.92 0.34
C ASP A 736 -28.45 -0.73 0.77
N ILE A 737 -28.55 -0.49 2.07
CA ILE A 737 -29.47 0.48 2.69
C ILE A 737 -28.65 1.64 3.27
N ASP A 738 -28.31 2.59 2.40
CA ASP A 738 -27.67 3.84 2.79
C ASP A 738 -28.58 4.71 3.70
N LEU A 739 -28.10 5.09 4.89
CA LEU A 739 -28.76 6.04 5.79
C LEU A 739 -27.80 7.19 6.16
N ASN A 740 -28.14 8.44 5.81
CA ASN A 740 -27.33 9.61 6.18
C ASN A 740 -27.74 10.15 7.57
N PHE A 741 -27.18 9.59 8.63
CA PHE A 741 -27.26 10.19 9.97
C PHE A 741 -26.43 11.49 10.05
N SER A 742 -26.77 12.38 10.99
CA SER A 742 -25.87 13.48 11.37
C SER A 742 -24.54 12.93 11.89
N GLY A 743 -23.43 13.61 11.62
CA GLY A 743 -22.10 13.24 12.14
C GLY A 743 -22.07 13.15 13.68
N ASP A 744 -22.78 14.04 14.36
CA ASP A 744 -22.93 14.04 15.84
C ASP A 744 -23.72 12.83 16.38
N TYR A 745 -24.44 12.13 15.50
CA TYR A 745 -25.32 11.02 15.84
C TYR A 745 -24.81 9.67 15.32
N GLN A 746 -24.00 9.64 14.27
CA GLN A 746 -23.57 8.42 13.59
C GLN A 746 -22.98 7.36 14.54
N ALA A 747 -22.15 7.78 15.50
CA ALA A 747 -21.59 6.88 16.52
C ALA A 747 -22.65 6.26 17.46
N LYS A 748 -23.74 6.99 17.75
CA LYS A 748 -24.89 6.48 18.53
C LYS A 748 -25.72 5.51 17.71
N ALA A 749 -25.94 5.79 16.42
CA ALA A 749 -26.60 4.86 15.49
C ALA A 749 -25.83 3.55 15.35
N HIS A 750 -24.49 3.61 15.17
CA HIS A 750 -23.64 2.42 15.19
C HIS A 750 -23.78 1.65 16.51
N LYS A 751 -23.63 2.31 17.67
CA LYS A 751 -23.74 1.66 18.98
C LYS A 751 -25.11 1.02 19.22
N TYR A 752 -26.19 1.59 18.69
CA TYR A 752 -27.52 0.97 18.79
C TYR A 752 -27.61 -0.38 18.06
N THR A 753 -26.77 -0.65 17.06
CA THR A 753 -26.70 -1.99 16.47
C THR A 753 -26.14 -3.04 17.45
N GLU A 754 -25.23 -2.66 18.36
CA GLU A 754 -24.78 -3.54 19.46
C GLU A 754 -25.95 -3.92 20.39
N GLU A 755 -26.88 -3.00 20.64
CA GLU A 755 -28.09 -3.26 21.45
C GLU A 755 -29.09 -4.19 20.72
N LEU A 756 -29.13 -4.15 19.38
CA LEU A 756 -30.00 -5.01 18.56
C LEU A 756 -29.44 -6.43 18.41
N PHE A 757 -28.15 -6.59 18.08
CA PHE A 757 -27.56 -7.90 17.75
C PHE A 757 -26.72 -8.51 18.87
N GLY A 758 -26.36 -7.73 19.89
CA GLY A 758 -25.31 -8.09 20.84
C GLY A 758 -23.95 -7.60 20.33
N ARG A 759 -23.13 -7.05 21.24
CA ARG A 759 -21.83 -6.42 20.93
C ARG A 759 -20.92 -7.31 20.08
N ASP A 760 -20.87 -8.60 20.41
CA ASP A 760 -19.93 -9.56 19.83
C ASP A 760 -20.36 -10.04 18.42
N ASN A 761 -21.51 -9.57 17.94
CA ASN A 761 -22.05 -9.85 16.60
C ASN A 761 -21.97 -8.61 15.67
N VAL A 762 -21.33 -7.52 16.09
CA VAL A 762 -21.33 -6.23 15.39
C VAL A 762 -19.91 -5.72 15.21
N PHE A 763 -19.49 -5.58 13.96
CA PHE A 763 -18.13 -5.20 13.60
C PHE A 763 -18.14 -4.00 12.66
N LYS A 764 -17.33 -2.98 12.93
CA LYS A 764 -17.13 -1.89 11.97
C LYS A 764 -16.25 -2.40 10.83
N ALA A 765 -16.69 -2.25 9.59
CA ALA A 765 -15.92 -2.71 8.44
C ALA A 765 -14.55 -2.01 8.39
N GLY A 766 -13.48 -2.79 8.28
CA GLY A 766 -12.11 -2.29 8.16
C GLY A 766 -11.81 -1.78 6.75
N THR A 767 -10.76 -0.98 6.62
CA THR A 767 -10.16 -0.59 5.33
C THR A 767 -8.64 -0.80 5.36
N ILE A 768 -8.04 -1.05 4.19
CA ILE A 768 -6.59 -1.14 4.03
C ILE A 768 -6.13 0.14 3.31
N GLY A 769 -5.23 0.88 3.92
CA GLY A 769 -4.55 2.02 3.31
C GLY A 769 -3.25 1.57 2.66
N THR A 770 -3.04 1.94 1.39
CA THR A 770 -1.86 1.55 0.61
C THR A 770 -1.02 2.77 0.21
N ILE A 771 0.22 2.52 -0.23
CA ILE A 771 1.12 3.55 -0.78
C ILE A 771 0.58 3.98 -2.16
N ALA A 772 -0.01 5.17 -2.19
CA ALA A 772 -0.44 5.84 -3.43
C ALA A 772 0.72 6.63 -4.09
N ASP A 773 0.58 6.94 -5.39
CA ASP A 773 1.61 7.57 -6.23
C ASP A 773 2.35 8.76 -5.59
N LYS A 774 1.64 9.64 -4.87
CA LYS A 774 2.24 10.81 -4.20
C LYS A 774 3.16 10.41 -3.05
N THR A 775 2.78 9.42 -2.26
CA THR A 775 3.58 8.91 -1.14
C THR A 775 4.79 8.17 -1.68
N ALA A 776 4.61 7.33 -2.72
CA ALA A 776 5.72 6.64 -3.37
C ALA A 776 6.74 7.62 -3.98
N PHE A 777 6.28 8.68 -4.67
CA PHE A 777 7.17 9.71 -5.18
C PHE A 777 7.92 10.45 -4.06
N GLY A 778 7.30 10.67 -2.90
CA GLY A 778 7.96 11.19 -1.70
C GLY A 778 9.07 10.27 -1.18
N TYR A 779 8.82 8.96 -1.13
CA TYR A 779 9.82 7.96 -0.72
C TYR A 779 11.02 7.94 -1.68
N VAL A 780 10.78 7.95 -2.99
CA VAL A 780 11.86 8.06 -3.99
C VAL A 780 12.66 9.36 -3.84
N LYS A 781 12.01 10.48 -3.51
CA LYS A 781 12.70 11.75 -3.27
C LYS A 781 13.61 11.70 -2.04
N LYS A 782 13.14 11.13 -0.91
CA LYS A 782 13.97 10.92 0.29
C LYS A 782 15.16 9.98 0.01
N TYR A 783 14.91 8.89 -0.71
CA TYR A 783 15.98 7.98 -1.17
C TYR A 783 17.02 8.71 -2.03
N ALA A 784 16.58 9.48 -3.02
CA ALA A 784 17.46 10.23 -3.90
C ALA A 784 18.25 11.34 -3.18
N GLU A 785 17.68 11.95 -2.13
CA GLU A 785 18.37 12.93 -1.28
C GLU A 785 19.47 12.27 -0.44
N ILE A 786 19.17 11.13 0.21
CA ILE A 786 20.13 10.37 1.03
C ILE A 786 21.30 9.82 0.18
N ARG A 787 21.05 9.48 -1.09
CA ARG A 787 22.03 8.91 -2.02
C ARG A 787 22.69 9.93 -2.99
N ASP A 788 22.39 11.22 -2.89
CA ASP A 788 22.76 12.30 -3.84
C ASP A 788 22.46 11.98 -5.34
N ILE A 789 21.30 11.36 -5.61
CA ILE A 789 20.88 10.96 -6.97
C ILE A 789 20.21 12.14 -7.67
N GLN A 790 20.99 12.87 -8.47
CA GLN A 790 20.53 14.03 -9.24
C GLN A 790 19.87 13.62 -10.58
N ALA A 791 18.56 13.36 -10.56
CA ALA A 791 17.77 12.98 -11.73
C ALA A 791 16.52 13.85 -11.97
N ARG A 792 15.94 13.77 -13.19
CA ARG A 792 14.66 14.42 -13.53
C ARG A 792 13.46 13.66 -12.97
N ASN A 793 12.35 14.37 -12.76
CA ASN A 793 11.15 13.80 -12.13
C ASN A 793 10.58 12.55 -12.83
N GLY A 794 10.68 12.41 -14.15
CA GLY A 794 10.22 11.20 -14.87
C GLY A 794 10.96 9.92 -14.46
N PHE A 795 12.21 10.03 -13.99
CA PHE A 795 12.98 8.91 -13.43
C PHE A 795 12.45 8.54 -12.04
N PHE A 796 12.17 9.54 -11.19
CA PHE A 796 11.57 9.30 -9.89
C PHE A 796 10.12 8.77 -9.99
N GLU A 797 9.34 9.22 -10.99
CA GLU A 797 8.02 8.67 -11.35
C GLU A 797 8.10 7.22 -11.88
N HIS A 798 9.23 6.80 -12.46
CA HIS A 798 9.44 5.39 -12.83
C HIS A 798 9.65 4.54 -11.59
N LEU A 799 10.59 4.93 -10.73
CA LEU A 799 10.94 4.19 -9.51
C LEU A 799 9.75 4.08 -8.55
N ALA A 800 8.97 5.15 -8.40
CA ALA A 800 7.82 5.20 -7.50
C ALA A 800 6.76 4.11 -7.82
N LYS A 801 6.64 3.69 -9.07
CA LYS A 801 5.62 2.72 -9.50
C LYS A 801 5.86 1.29 -9.02
N GLY A 802 7.09 0.89 -8.71
CA GLY A 802 7.37 -0.49 -8.30
C GLY A 802 6.65 -0.90 -7.00
N PHE A 803 6.58 0.04 -6.05
CA PHE A 803 6.05 -0.19 -4.71
C PHE A 803 4.73 0.55 -4.42
N THR A 804 3.99 1.00 -5.45
CA THR A 804 2.60 1.43 -5.23
C THR A 804 1.71 0.23 -4.89
N ASN A 805 0.60 0.52 -4.19
CA ASN A 805 -0.36 -0.47 -3.70
C ASN A 805 0.18 -1.47 -2.66
N VAL A 806 1.43 -1.32 -2.21
CA VAL A 806 1.92 -1.95 -0.96
C VAL A 806 1.12 -1.36 0.21
N LYS A 807 0.78 -2.19 1.20
CA LYS A 807 0.13 -1.76 2.44
C LYS A 807 0.97 -0.71 3.18
N ASN A 808 0.26 0.20 3.83
CA ASN A 808 0.81 1.33 4.58
C ASN A 808 0.11 1.52 5.94
N THR A 809 -1.20 1.29 6.01
CA THR A 809 -1.99 1.37 7.24
C THR A 809 -3.23 0.49 7.17
N THR A 810 -3.90 0.28 8.30
CA THR A 810 -5.33 -0.07 8.34
C THR A 810 -6.16 1.14 8.75
N GLY A 811 -7.46 1.09 8.48
CA GLY A 811 -8.42 2.14 8.80
C GLY A 811 -9.82 1.58 9.02
N GLN A 812 -10.79 2.49 9.14
CA GLN A 812 -12.20 2.15 9.35
C GLN A 812 -13.04 2.66 8.17
N HIS A 813 -14.03 1.87 7.74
CA HIS A 813 -14.99 2.31 6.73
C HIS A 813 -15.82 3.50 7.26
N PRO A 814 -16.15 4.52 6.45
CA PRO A 814 -16.80 5.74 6.95
C PRO A 814 -18.13 5.52 7.69
N GLY A 815 -18.87 4.45 7.37
CA GLY A 815 -20.14 4.11 8.04
C GLY A 815 -20.59 2.66 7.83
N GLY A 816 -19.66 1.74 7.51
CA GLY A 816 -20.00 0.34 7.26
C GLY A 816 -20.01 -0.46 8.56
N ILE A 817 -21.14 -1.10 8.87
CA ILE A 817 -21.30 -2.01 9.99
C ILE A 817 -21.66 -3.39 9.44
N MET A 818 -20.84 -4.38 9.76
CA MET A 818 -21.08 -5.80 9.49
C MET A 818 -21.84 -6.39 10.69
N VAL A 819 -22.88 -7.17 10.41
CA VAL A 819 -23.66 -7.89 11.43
C VAL A 819 -23.49 -9.39 11.19
N CYS A 820 -22.93 -10.10 12.16
CA CYS A 820 -22.87 -11.56 12.17
C CYS A 820 -24.22 -12.13 12.67
N PRO A 821 -24.78 -13.18 12.05
CA PRO A 821 -25.91 -13.90 12.64
C PRO A 821 -25.52 -14.56 13.97
N ARG A 822 -26.39 -14.48 14.99
CA ARG A 822 -26.13 -15.06 16.33
C ARG A 822 -25.97 -16.59 16.36
N ASP A 823 -26.29 -17.27 15.28
CA ASP A 823 -26.07 -18.70 15.07
C ASP A 823 -24.79 -19.02 14.28
N MET A 824 -23.88 -18.05 14.16
CA MET A 824 -22.59 -18.17 13.49
C MET A 824 -21.44 -17.60 14.34
N ASP A 825 -20.22 -17.98 13.98
CA ASP A 825 -18.96 -17.36 14.43
C ASP A 825 -18.49 -16.39 13.33
N VAL A 826 -17.70 -15.37 13.67
CA VAL A 826 -17.08 -14.46 12.69
C VAL A 826 -15.86 -15.10 12.00
N HIS A 827 -15.41 -16.26 12.49
CA HIS A 827 -14.25 -17.04 12.03
C HIS A 827 -14.64 -18.36 11.31
#